data_AF-A0A813L8A6-F1
#
_entry.id   AF-A0A813L8A6-F1
#
_cell.length_a   1.000
_cell.length_b   1.000
_cell.length_c   1.000
_cell.angle_alpha   90.00
_cell.angle_beta   90.00
_cell.angle_gamma   90.00
#
_symmetry.space_group_name_H-M   'P 1'
#
loop_
_entity.id
_entity.type
_entity.pdbx_description
1 polymer ?
#
loop_
_entity_poly.entity_id
_entity_poly.type
_entity_poly.pdbx_seq_one_letter_code
_entity_poly.pdbx_strand_id
1 'polypeptide(L)'
;MPGSRTSLMATTTWIFLQAPSSLIQTGLQKVLDLWTPFKAVLENNVDSIRDSTGQVDITILEAVAPGNVALLTHSNIVVGLLVDAAKAAGSVARGLVVDIAGRQRMLIQRICKEMLLVGLGFDLTTNLANLKSTTSLFGASHRGILTGAKWAGVPELTSMCTIQSMCQVSYRWRTLKPFVDEILGADSNTESQAIASQSAEIIIEMCVPLFSSQDDAVKLIVDDDGSCNPLGGISGSEWTFLLKSAGEQRFLSQQVSQLFMQVANGVDVQKSKISLSITLATTSGLLKSLIEGSVVNQIPPPPTQAIADEMILVREAWLELDEELQAAVDSRKTDSLSVATIAHQSRTTLNAMDSATRLYQAAALGSLPTLASHVINKAARQRMLFQKISKEASLILYGQAARRNWFHLNASMDLFTSTHWVLLLGKLNDSDSPAINRTTDLCVIQQMKVVIDLYGELEQAAHQTASGSLVALAALNRLNSVASSAMNTAVGFYASGLASCEAHTISFAEWTGVIREIGHLRMLSQKASNEFLLVAFANYTRNTTSSYGNDLKATITEIGLALKKLMFGAGVHNIPAAPTQGMVDYVFTLDGMSSSFIEALEADDVSAVVSKSETMLEGTERVMTMHLEAAGKSDPTVPGHRMDIASRQLLLAQTMVKEALLLRLGFHRSRGERLDLAIASFVASQHILHYGGEGLQEVIRQRH
;
A
#
# COMPACT_ATOMS: atom_id res chain seq x y z
N MET A 1 -4.01 18.70 -65.60
CA MET A 1 -3.49 17.45 -66.19
C MET A 1 -3.21 16.44 -65.08
N PRO A 2 -3.45 15.14 -65.31
CA PRO A 2 -3.78 14.16 -64.28
C PRO A 2 -2.58 13.30 -63.84
N GLY A 3 -2.64 12.76 -62.62
CA GLY A 3 -1.63 11.84 -62.07
C GLY A 3 -2.23 10.89 -61.03
N SER A 4 -2.83 9.81 -61.54
CA SER A 4 -3.15 8.51 -60.92
C SER A 4 -2.96 8.30 -59.40
N ARG A 5 -4.06 8.01 -58.70
CA ARG A 5 -4.04 7.05 -57.57
C ARG A 5 -4.76 5.78 -58.01
N THR A 6 -3.96 4.75 -58.23
CA THR A 6 -4.37 3.39 -58.56
C THR A 6 -5.15 2.77 -57.41
N SER A 7 -6.29 2.19 -57.81
CA SER A 7 -7.16 1.33 -57.02
C SER A 7 -6.38 0.14 -56.44
N LEU A 8 -6.52 -0.03 -55.12
CA LEU A 8 -6.33 -1.31 -54.43
C LEU A 8 -7.63 -1.57 -53.65
N MET A 9 -8.74 -1.76 -54.38
CA MET A 9 -9.96 -2.33 -53.81
C MET A 9 -9.76 -3.83 -53.62
N ALA A 10 -9.36 -4.22 -52.40
CA ALA A 10 -9.70 -5.54 -51.90
C ALA A 10 -11.23 -5.62 -51.82
N THR A 11 -11.83 -6.55 -52.57
CA THR A 11 -13.27 -6.80 -52.60
C THR A 11 -13.72 -7.45 -51.30
N THR A 12 -13.95 -6.64 -50.27
CA THR A 12 -14.78 -7.07 -49.14
C THR A 12 -16.22 -7.09 -49.62
N THR A 13 -16.78 -8.28 -49.83
CA THR A 13 -18.20 -8.44 -50.19
C THR A 13 -19.04 -8.02 -48.99
N TRP A 14 -19.53 -6.78 -48.98
CA TRP A 14 -20.49 -6.31 -47.99
C TRP A 14 -21.80 -7.08 -48.19
N ILE A 15 -22.11 -8.02 -47.29
CA ILE A 15 -23.44 -8.61 -47.21
C ILE A 15 -24.35 -7.51 -46.64
N PHE A 16 -25.13 -6.86 -47.50
CA PHE A 16 -26.18 -5.95 -47.06
C PHE A 16 -27.28 -6.78 -46.40
N LEU A 17 -27.34 -6.74 -45.06
CA LEU A 17 -28.45 -7.30 -44.30
C LEU A 17 -29.74 -6.53 -44.64
N GLN A 18 -30.83 -7.26 -44.93
CA GLN A 18 -32.13 -6.62 -45.12
C GLN A 18 -32.65 -6.06 -43.78
N ALA A 19 -33.40 -4.97 -43.86
CA ALA A 19 -34.01 -4.36 -42.68
C ALA A 19 -34.94 -5.36 -41.97
N PRO A 20 -34.84 -5.55 -40.65
CA PRO A 20 -35.64 -6.55 -39.92
C PRO A 20 -37.17 -6.31 -39.95
N SER A 21 -37.61 -5.10 -40.29
CA SER A 21 -39.03 -4.75 -40.42
C SER A 21 -39.24 -3.59 -41.40
N SER A 22 -40.48 -3.44 -41.89
CA SER A 22 -40.90 -2.32 -42.73
C SER A 22 -40.79 -0.96 -42.00
N LEU A 23 -40.98 -0.94 -40.68
CA LEU A 23 -40.78 0.25 -39.85
C LEU A 23 -39.31 0.69 -39.86
N ILE A 24 -38.37 -0.26 -39.71
CA ILE A 24 -36.93 0.03 -39.77
C ILE A 24 -36.55 0.50 -41.17
N GLN A 25 -37.06 -0.15 -42.23
CA GLN A 25 -36.82 0.26 -43.61
C GLN A 25 -37.32 1.70 -43.88
N THR A 26 -38.53 2.03 -43.42
CA THR A 26 -39.10 3.37 -43.54
C THR A 26 -38.27 4.40 -42.79
N GLY A 27 -37.83 4.07 -41.57
CA GLY A 27 -36.95 4.93 -40.78
C GLY A 27 -35.59 5.16 -41.44
N LEU A 28 -34.96 4.11 -41.98
CA LEU A 28 -33.69 4.22 -42.72
C LEU A 28 -33.84 5.09 -43.98
N GLN A 29 -34.95 4.96 -44.72
CA GLN A 29 -35.25 5.83 -45.85
C GLN A 29 -35.37 7.29 -45.40
N LYS A 30 -36.06 7.55 -44.29
CA LYS A 30 -36.16 8.91 -43.76
C LYS A 30 -34.81 9.49 -43.34
N VAL A 31 -33.92 8.68 -42.77
CA VAL A 31 -32.54 9.06 -42.46
C VAL A 31 -31.78 9.40 -43.74
N LEU A 32 -31.92 8.59 -44.80
CA LEU A 32 -31.30 8.84 -46.10
C LEU A 32 -31.79 10.16 -46.72
N ASP A 33 -33.11 10.40 -46.70
CA ASP A 33 -33.74 11.62 -47.22
C ASP A 33 -33.23 12.89 -46.51
N LEU A 34 -32.88 12.80 -45.22
CA LEU A 34 -32.28 13.88 -44.44
C LEU A 34 -30.77 13.99 -44.67
N TRP A 35 -30.09 12.86 -44.85
CA TRP A 35 -28.65 12.80 -45.06
C TRP A 35 -28.22 13.42 -46.39
N THR A 36 -28.93 13.13 -47.48
CA THR A 36 -28.57 13.63 -48.82
C THR A 36 -28.43 15.15 -48.90
N PRO A 37 -29.41 15.97 -48.48
CA PRO A 37 -29.26 17.42 -48.50
C PRO A 37 -28.23 17.91 -47.46
N PHE A 38 -28.16 17.28 -46.28
CA PHE A 38 -27.19 17.66 -45.25
C PHE A 38 -25.73 17.43 -45.72
N LYS A 39 -25.47 16.29 -46.34
CA LYS A 39 -24.19 15.95 -46.97
C LYS A 39 -23.80 17.00 -48.02
N ALA A 40 -24.73 17.40 -48.88
CA ALA A 40 -24.48 18.40 -49.91
C ALA A 40 -24.08 19.75 -49.30
N VAL A 41 -24.73 20.17 -48.20
CA VAL A 41 -24.34 21.39 -47.46
C VAL A 41 -22.91 21.27 -46.93
N LEU A 42 -22.51 20.12 -46.37
CA LEU A 42 -21.15 19.93 -45.88
C LEU A 42 -20.11 19.95 -47.01
N GLU A 43 -20.31 19.13 -48.06
CA GLU A 43 -19.35 19.00 -49.16
C GLU A 43 -19.16 20.29 -49.95
N ASN A 44 -20.24 21.04 -50.19
CA ASN A 44 -20.16 22.28 -50.96
C ASN A 44 -19.53 23.45 -50.21
N ASN A 45 -19.40 23.36 -48.88
CA ASN A 45 -19.03 24.49 -48.04
C ASN A 45 -17.80 24.25 -47.16
N VAL A 46 -17.25 23.03 -47.11
CA VAL A 46 -16.13 22.69 -46.20
C VAL A 46 -14.90 23.59 -46.38
N ASP A 47 -14.60 23.99 -47.62
CA ASP A 47 -13.45 24.84 -47.97
C ASP A 47 -13.77 26.34 -47.90
N SER A 48 -15.05 26.73 -47.77
CA SER A 48 -15.53 28.12 -47.88
C SER A 48 -16.27 28.62 -46.64
N ILE A 49 -16.25 27.86 -45.54
CA ILE A 49 -16.87 28.26 -44.25
C ILE A 49 -16.26 29.54 -43.68
N ARG A 50 -15.02 29.87 -44.05
CA ARG A 50 -14.36 31.14 -43.71
C ARG A 50 -14.11 31.94 -44.97
N ASP A 51 -14.35 33.24 -44.87
CA ASP A 51 -13.98 34.18 -45.92
C ASP A 51 -12.46 34.44 -45.93
N SER A 52 -11.99 35.25 -46.89
CA SER A 52 -10.57 35.61 -47.03
C SER A 52 -10.00 36.40 -45.84
N THR A 53 -10.86 36.91 -44.94
CA THR A 53 -10.47 37.60 -43.71
C THR A 53 -10.45 36.67 -42.49
N GLY A 54 -10.87 35.42 -42.67
CA GLY A 54 -11.00 34.41 -41.62
C GLY A 54 -12.33 34.49 -40.87
N GLN A 55 -13.26 35.37 -41.27
CA GLN A 55 -14.58 35.47 -40.65
C GLN A 55 -15.47 34.32 -41.10
N VAL A 56 -16.28 33.80 -40.17
CA VAL A 56 -17.11 32.61 -40.38
C VAL A 56 -18.42 33.02 -41.05
N ASP A 57 -18.82 32.30 -42.09
CA ASP A 57 -20.14 32.47 -42.70
C ASP A 57 -21.22 31.82 -41.82
N ILE A 58 -21.93 32.67 -41.09
CA ILE A 58 -22.99 32.27 -40.15
C ILE A 58 -24.13 31.54 -40.87
N THR A 59 -24.43 31.89 -42.13
CA THR A 59 -25.55 31.28 -42.87
C THR A 59 -25.31 29.79 -43.14
N ILE A 60 -24.06 29.39 -43.31
CA ILE A 60 -23.66 27.98 -43.44
C ILE A 60 -23.85 27.26 -42.10
N LEU A 61 -23.49 27.88 -40.98
CA LEU A 61 -23.72 27.33 -39.64
C LEU A 61 -25.22 27.19 -39.33
N GLU A 62 -26.05 28.16 -39.74
CA GLU A 62 -27.52 28.11 -39.64
C GLU A 62 -28.13 26.98 -40.47
N ALA A 63 -27.50 26.56 -41.57
CA ALA A 63 -27.93 25.39 -42.33
C ALA A 63 -27.45 24.07 -41.69
N VAL A 64 -26.20 24.03 -41.21
CA VAL A 64 -25.57 22.81 -40.68
C VAL A 64 -26.12 22.41 -39.31
N ALA A 65 -26.26 23.36 -38.38
CA ALA A 65 -26.64 23.08 -37.00
C ALA A 65 -28.02 22.39 -36.87
N PRO A 66 -29.13 22.91 -37.44
CA PRO A 66 -30.44 22.25 -37.36
C PRO A 66 -30.53 20.99 -38.23
N GLY A 67 -29.88 20.96 -39.39
CA GLY A 67 -29.83 19.78 -40.26
C GLY A 67 -29.25 18.55 -39.54
N ASN A 68 -28.20 18.75 -38.75
CA ASN A 68 -27.60 17.72 -37.92
C ASN A 68 -28.55 17.19 -36.83
N VAL A 69 -29.32 18.07 -36.17
CA VAL A 69 -30.28 17.69 -35.12
C VAL A 69 -31.41 16.83 -35.68
N ALA A 70 -31.96 17.20 -36.85
CA ALA A 70 -33.02 16.44 -37.51
C ALA A 70 -32.56 15.03 -37.89
N LEU A 71 -31.34 14.93 -38.45
CA LEU A 71 -30.72 13.66 -38.82
C LEU A 71 -30.48 12.78 -37.59
N LEU A 72 -29.90 13.34 -36.53
CA LEU A 72 -29.66 12.61 -35.27
C LEU A 72 -30.96 12.10 -34.64
N THR A 73 -32.01 12.92 -34.63
CA THR A 73 -33.31 12.56 -34.07
C THR A 73 -33.90 11.33 -34.77
N HIS A 74 -33.90 11.32 -36.10
CA HIS A 74 -34.45 10.19 -36.85
C HIS A 74 -33.52 8.96 -36.81
N SER A 75 -32.21 9.17 -36.73
CA SER A 75 -31.24 8.08 -36.55
C SER A 75 -31.46 7.37 -35.21
N ASN A 76 -31.72 8.12 -34.13
CA ASN A 76 -32.05 7.55 -32.82
C ASN A 76 -33.38 6.78 -32.83
N ILE A 77 -34.37 7.23 -33.61
CA ILE A 77 -35.63 6.47 -33.81
C ILE A 77 -35.33 5.12 -34.45
N VAL A 78 -34.52 5.09 -35.51
CA VAL A 78 -34.12 3.84 -36.19
C VAL A 78 -33.37 2.90 -35.25
N VAL A 79 -32.42 3.43 -34.46
CA VAL A 79 -31.70 2.64 -33.44
C VAL A 79 -32.66 2.06 -32.42
N GLY A 80 -33.63 2.83 -31.92
CA GLY A 80 -34.67 2.33 -31.02
C GLY A 80 -35.47 1.17 -31.63
N LEU A 81 -35.90 1.32 -32.88
CA LEU A 81 -36.61 0.26 -33.61
C LEU A 81 -35.75 -1.01 -33.80
N LEU A 82 -34.45 -0.85 -34.07
CA LEU A 82 -33.50 -1.97 -34.16
C LEU A 82 -33.33 -2.69 -32.82
N VAL A 83 -33.22 -1.95 -31.72
CA VAL A 83 -33.14 -2.52 -30.36
C VAL A 83 -34.41 -3.28 -30.02
N ASP A 84 -35.59 -2.73 -30.32
CA ASP A 84 -36.87 -3.40 -30.06
C ASP A 84 -37.07 -4.64 -30.92
N ALA A 85 -36.67 -4.60 -32.20
CA ALA A 85 -36.66 -5.77 -33.08
C ALA A 85 -35.73 -6.87 -32.56
N ALA A 86 -34.53 -6.51 -32.07
CA ALA A 86 -33.59 -7.46 -31.49
C ALA A 86 -34.16 -8.13 -30.21
N LYS A 87 -34.80 -7.36 -29.33
CA LYS A 87 -35.50 -7.90 -28.14
C LYS A 87 -36.62 -8.85 -28.53
N ALA A 88 -37.45 -8.48 -29.51
CA ALA A 88 -38.54 -9.30 -30.01
C ALA A 88 -38.05 -10.62 -30.63
N ALA A 89 -36.87 -10.62 -31.25
CA ALA A 89 -36.22 -11.80 -31.80
C ALA A 89 -35.57 -12.72 -30.74
N GLY A 90 -35.74 -12.42 -29.45
CA GLY A 90 -35.19 -13.23 -28.35
C GLY A 90 -33.70 -13.03 -28.13
N SER A 91 -33.10 -11.95 -28.66
CA SER A 91 -31.70 -11.64 -28.39
C SER A 91 -31.51 -11.38 -26.90
N VAL A 92 -30.63 -12.17 -26.28
CA VAL A 92 -30.17 -12.00 -24.90
C VAL A 92 -29.19 -10.81 -24.80
N ALA A 93 -28.89 -10.14 -25.92
CA ALA A 93 -28.03 -8.98 -25.92
C ALA A 93 -28.51 -7.97 -24.87
N ARG A 94 -27.55 -7.44 -24.12
CA ARG A 94 -27.71 -6.31 -23.21
C ARG A 94 -28.07 -5.05 -24.03
N GLY A 95 -29.16 -5.06 -24.79
CA GLY A 95 -29.48 -4.08 -25.82
C GLY A 95 -29.56 -2.66 -25.27
N LEU A 96 -29.95 -2.52 -24.00
CA LEU A 96 -29.88 -1.24 -23.29
C LEU A 96 -28.43 -0.78 -23.03
N VAL A 97 -27.53 -1.66 -22.60
CA VAL A 97 -26.11 -1.32 -22.38
C VAL A 97 -25.43 -0.98 -23.69
N VAL A 98 -25.70 -1.76 -24.74
CA VAL A 98 -25.20 -1.52 -26.09
C VAL A 98 -25.71 -0.19 -26.64
N ASP A 99 -26.99 0.14 -26.43
CA ASP A 99 -27.55 1.45 -26.82
C ASP A 99 -26.90 2.59 -26.03
N ILE A 100 -26.80 2.49 -24.69
CA ILE A 100 -26.17 3.52 -23.85
C ILE A 100 -24.71 3.73 -24.26
N ALA A 101 -23.94 2.66 -24.44
CA ALA A 101 -22.54 2.71 -24.88
C ALA A 101 -22.42 3.27 -26.31
N GLY A 102 -23.29 2.84 -27.23
CA GLY A 102 -23.36 3.37 -28.58
C GLY A 102 -23.62 4.87 -28.61
N ARG A 103 -24.53 5.36 -27.77
CA ARG A 103 -24.83 6.79 -27.59
C ARG A 103 -23.67 7.57 -26.98
N GLN A 104 -22.81 6.97 -26.16
CA GLN A 104 -21.62 7.66 -25.62
C GLN A 104 -20.74 8.23 -26.74
N ARG A 105 -20.53 7.48 -27.83
CA ARG A 105 -19.74 7.95 -28.99
C ARG A 105 -20.33 9.22 -29.59
N MET A 106 -21.66 9.24 -29.76
CA MET A 106 -22.39 10.40 -30.27
C MET A 106 -22.32 11.57 -29.29
N LEU A 107 -22.49 11.32 -27.99
CA LEU A 107 -22.46 12.36 -26.96
C LEU A 107 -21.09 13.04 -26.88
N ILE A 108 -19.98 12.32 -27.02
CA ILE A 108 -18.63 12.91 -27.11
C ILE A 108 -18.54 13.87 -28.28
N GLN A 109 -18.91 13.41 -29.48
CA GLN A 109 -18.89 14.26 -30.69
C GLN A 109 -19.81 15.48 -30.55
N ARG A 110 -20.96 15.30 -29.88
CA ARG A 110 -21.91 16.37 -29.61
C ARG A 110 -21.35 17.41 -28.63
N ILE A 111 -20.69 16.99 -27.55
CA ILE A 111 -19.99 17.88 -26.61
C ILE A 111 -18.94 18.70 -27.37
N CYS A 112 -18.09 18.04 -28.16
CA CYS A 112 -17.05 18.70 -28.94
C CYS A 112 -17.61 19.74 -29.90
N LYS A 113 -18.68 19.38 -30.64
CA LYS A 113 -19.39 20.30 -31.53
C LYS A 113 -19.98 21.48 -30.77
N GLU A 114 -20.64 21.26 -29.65
CA GLU A 114 -21.27 22.31 -28.84
C GLU A 114 -20.22 23.29 -28.29
N MET A 115 -19.06 22.82 -27.84
CA MET A 115 -17.95 23.69 -27.43
C MET A 115 -17.43 24.55 -28.60
N LEU A 116 -17.28 23.97 -29.79
CA LEU A 116 -16.84 24.72 -30.98
C LEU A 116 -17.87 25.77 -31.40
N LEU A 117 -19.17 25.45 -31.36
CA LEU A 117 -20.23 26.42 -31.65
C LEU A 117 -20.26 27.57 -30.64
N VAL A 118 -20.02 27.28 -29.36
CA VAL A 118 -19.83 28.29 -28.30
C VAL A 118 -18.63 29.19 -28.62
N GLY A 119 -17.48 28.62 -28.99
CA GLY A 119 -16.28 29.39 -29.36
C GLY A 119 -16.48 30.29 -30.59
N LEU A 120 -17.31 29.86 -31.53
CA LEU A 120 -17.71 30.64 -32.70
C LEU A 120 -18.76 31.73 -32.37
N GLY A 121 -19.31 31.75 -31.16
CA GLY A 121 -20.39 32.66 -30.76
C GLY A 121 -21.74 32.35 -31.40
N PHE A 122 -21.90 31.16 -31.99
CA PHE A 122 -23.11 30.76 -32.69
C PHE A 122 -24.17 30.24 -31.70
N ASP A 123 -25.37 30.86 -31.71
CA ASP A 123 -26.50 30.50 -30.85
C ASP A 123 -26.08 30.16 -29.40
N LEU A 124 -25.34 31.09 -28.82
CA LEU A 124 -24.52 30.90 -27.62
C LEU A 124 -25.31 30.38 -26.42
N THR A 125 -26.47 30.98 -26.15
CA THR A 125 -27.36 30.56 -25.04
C THR A 125 -27.84 29.13 -25.21
N THR A 126 -28.26 28.75 -26.42
CA THR A 126 -28.76 27.39 -26.72
C THR A 126 -27.63 26.38 -26.66
N ASN A 127 -26.46 26.69 -27.23
CA ASN A 127 -25.32 25.78 -27.23
C ASN A 127 -24.72 25.59 -25.83
N LEU A 128 -24.71 26.60 -24.96
CA LEU A 128 -24.33 26.44 -23.55
C LEU A 128 -25.33 25.55 -22.79
N ALA A 129 -26.63 25.75 -22.99
CA ALA A 129 -27.66 24.90 -22.38
C ALA A 129 -27.55 23.44 -22.86
N ASN A 130 -27.31 23.24 -24.16
CA ASN A 130 -27.09 21.93 -24.76
C ASN A 130 -25.80 21.28 -24.22
N LEU A 131 -24.67 22.00 -24.19
CA LEU A 131 -23.39 21.51 -23.67
C LEU A 131 -23.54 21.00 -22.24
N LYS A 132 -24.23 21.76 -21.38
CA LYS A 132 -24.53 21.36 -19.99
C LYS A 132 -25.35 20.08 -19.92
N SER A 133 -26.41 19.98 -20.73
CA SER A 133 -27.29 18.82 -20.79
C SER A 133 -26.56 17.57 -21.32
N THR A 134 -25.85 17.69 -22.44
CA THR A 134 -25.08 16.62 -23.07
C THR A 134 -23.99 16.11 -22.14
N THR A 135 -23.26 17.02 -21.49
CA THR A 135 -22.21 16.68 -20.50
C THR A 135 -22.77 15.92 -19.32
N SER A 136 -23.92 16.35 -18.79
CA SER A 136 -24.59 15.67 -17.68
C SER A 136 -25.06 14.26 -18.09
N LEU A 137 -25.63 14.12 -19.29
CA LEU A 137 -26.09 12.84 -19.82
C LEU A 137 -24.93 11.88 -20.09
N PHE A 138 -23.83 12.37 -20.69
CA PHE A 138 -22.61 11.59 -20.88
C PHE A 138 -22.07 11.10 -19.53
N GLY A 139 -21.88 12.00 -18.57
CA GLY A 139 -21.36 11.64 -17.25
C GLY A 139 -22.24 10.64 -16.49
N ALA A 140 -23.57 10.77 -16.56
CA ALA A 140 -24.50 9.82 -15.95
C ALA A 140 -24.46 8.45 -16.63
N SER A 141 -24.44 8.43 -17.97
CA SER A 141 -24.40 7.21 -18.77
C SER A 141 -23.07 6.45 -18.62
N HIS A 142 -21.95 7.17 -18.65
CA HIS A 142 -20.61 6.61 -18.43
C HIS A 142 -20.50 5.94 -17.06
N ARG A 143 -20.99 6.61 -16.00
CA ARG A 143 -21.10 6.00 -14.68
C ARG A 143 -22.03 4.78 -14.69
N GLY A 144 -23.20 4.88 -15.31
CA GLY A 144 -24.16 3.78 -15.40
C GLY A 144 -23.59 2.53 -16.08
N ILE A 145 -22.75 2.69 -17.10
CA ILE A 145 -22.05 1.56 -17.75
C ILE A 145 -21.05 0.93 -16.77
N LEU A 146 -20.22 1.73 -16.11
CA LEU A 146 -19.16 1.24 -15.24
C LEU A 146 -19.71 0.58 -13.97
N THR A 147 -20.65 1.25 -13.29
CA THR A 147 -21.11 0.88 -11.95
C THR A 147 -22.42 0.13 -11.94
N GLY A 148 -23.06 -0.01 -13.10
CA GLY A 148 -24.44 -0.48 -13.21
C GLY A 148 -25.46 0.57 -12.76
N ALA A 149 -26.71 0.32 -13.14
CA ALA A 149 -27.90 1.02 -12.67
C ALA A 149 -29.05 0.00 -12.55
N LYS A 150 -29.16 -0.65 -11.38
CA LYS A 150 -30.14 -1.72 -11.10
C LYS A 150 -31.58 -1.27 -11.42
N TRP A 151 -31.94 -0.04 -11.07
CA TRP A 151 -33.26 0.54 -11.35
C TRP A 151 -33.58 0.66 -12.85
N ALA A 152 -32.55 0.75 -13.70
CA ALA A 152 -32.67 0.81 -15.15
C ALA A 152 -32.40 -0.55 -15.83
N GLY A 153 -32.13 -1.62 -15.07
CA GLY A 153 -31.74 -2.92 -15.63
C GLY A 153 -30.35 -2.92 -16.28
N VAL A 154 -29.49 -1.95 -15.96
CA VAL A 154 -28.10 -1.90 -16.45
C VAL A 154 -27.23 -2.66 -15.44
N PRO A 155 -26.62 -3.81 -15.82
CA PRO A 155 -25.70 -4.53 -14.94
C PRO A 155 -24.39 -3.74 -14.77
N GLU A 156 -23.68 -4.01 -13.68
CA GLU A 156 -22.31 -3.54 -13.50
C GLU A 156 -21.38 -4.15 -14.55
N LEU A 157 -20.34 -3.41 -14.93
CA LEU A 157 -19.36 -3.89 -15.89
C LEU A 157 -18.41 -4.89 -15.21
N THR A 158 -18.43 -6.14 -15.67
CA THR A 158 -17.63 -7.21 -15.07
C THR A 158 -16.48 -7.71 -15.93
N SER A 159 -16.56 -7.54 -17.25
CA SER A 159 -15.49 -8.03 -18.14
C SER A 159 -14.21 -7.22 -17.96
N MET A 160 -13.13 -7.92 -17.64
CA MET A 160 -11.79 -7.36 -17.55
C MET A 160 -11.43 -6.55 -18.81
N CYS A 161 -11.63 -7.09 -20.01
CA CYS A 161 -11.24 -6.44 -21.26
C CYS A 161 -12.00 -5.14 -21.48
N THR A 162 -13.30 -5.16 -21.24
CA THR A 162 -14.11 -3.95 -21.37
C THR A 162 -13.74 -2.91 -20.31
N ILE A 163 -13.44 -3.31 -19.07
CA ILE A 163 -12.96 -2.40 -18.00
C ILE A 163 -11.65 -1.73 -18.44
N GLN A 164 -10.71 -2.48 -19.03
CA GLN A 164 -9.44 -1.94 -19.53
C GLN A 164 -9.67 -0.84 -20.58
N SER A 165 -10.58 -1.06 -21.53
CA SER A 165 -10.91 -0.05 -22.54
C SER A 165 -11.64 1.17 -21.93
N MET A 166 -12.56 0.94 -20.99
CA MET A 166 -13.30 2.01 -20.32
C MET A 166 -12.41 2.87 -19.41
N CYS A 167 -11.29 2.33 -18.92
CA CYS A 167 -10.28 3.11 -18.21
C CYS A 167 -9.74 4.27 -19.07
N GLN A 168 -9.46 4.01 -20.35
CA GLN A 168 -8.99 5.03 -21.30
C GLN A 168 -10.05 6.09 -21.57
N VAL A 169 -11.32 5.68 -21.72
CA VAL A 169 -12.44 6.61 -21.84
C VAL A 169 -12.53 7.52 -20.62
N SER A 170 -12.50 6.93 -19.41
CA SER A 170 -12.52 7.66 -18.13
C SER A 170 -11.37 8.66 -18.03
N TYR A 171 -10.15 8.26 -18.41
CA TYR A 171 -8.98 9.12 -18.39
C TYR A 171 -9.13 10.30 -19.35
N ARG A 172 -9.44 10.03 -20.62
CA ARG A 172 -9.58 11.08 -21.65
C ARG A 172 -10.73 12.04 -21.35
N TRP A 173 -11.84 11.53 -20.85
CA TRP A 173 -12.95 12.37 -20.39
C TRP A 173 -12.54 13.27 -19.24
N ARG A 174 -11.78 12.75 -18.26
CA ARG A 174 -11.27 13.55 -17.14
C ARG A 174 -10.32 14.65 -17.59
N THR A 175 -9.59 14.45 -18.69
CA THR A 175 -8.73 15.47 -19.30
C THR A 175 -9.54 16.54 -20.05
N LEU A 176 -10.60 16.15 -20.76
CA LEU A 176 -11.46 17.09 -21.50
C LEU A 176 -12.42 17.88 -20.59
N LYS A 177 -12.96 17.25 -19.55
CA LYS A 177 -14.02 17.81 -18.70
C LYS A 177 -13.68 19.18 -18.07
N PRO A 178 -12.45 19.46 -17.58
CA PRO A 178 -12.11 20.77 -17.04
C PRO A 178 -12.38 21.92 -18.01
N PHE A 179 -12.11 21.74 -19.31
CA PHE A 179 -12.40 22.76 -20.33
C PHE A 179 -13.90 22.96 -20.52
N VAL A 180 -14.67 21.87 -20.45
CA VAL A 180 -16.14 21.95 -20.46
C VAL A 180 -16.65 22.72 -19.24
N ASP A 181 -16.12 22.41 -18.06
CA ASP A 181 -16.51 23.06 -16.81
C ASP A 181 -16.12 24.55 -16.79
N GLU A 182 -14.97 24.92 -17.35
CA GLU A 182 -14.50 26.30 -17.47
C GLU A 182 -15.41 27.11 -18.40
N ILE A 183 -15.79 26.56 -19.56
CA ILE A 183 -16.75 27.19 -20.47
C ILE A 183 -18.12 27.37 -19.81
N LEU A 184 -18.60 26.36 -19.09
CA LEU A 184 -19.91 26.40 -18.42
C LEU A 184 -19.92 27.22 -17.12
N GLY A 185 -18.75 27.49 -16.56
CA GLY A 185 -18.56 28.19 -15.29
C GLY A 185 -18.21 29.67 -15.41
N ALA A 186 -18.06 30.18 -16.63
CA ALA A 186 -17.77 31.59 -16.89
C ALA A 186 -18.89 32.53 -16.41
N ASP A 187 -18.54 33.77 -16.03
CA ASP A 187 -19.48 34.74 -15.46
C ASP A 187 -20.43 35.33 -16.52
N SER A 188 -20.09 35.19 -17.79
CA SER A 188 -20.91 35.65 -18.90
C SER A 188 -20.82 34.77 -20.15
N ASN A 189 -21.83 34.87 -21.01
CA ASN A 189 -21.81 34.23 -22.33
C ASN A 189 -20.57 34.66 -23.16
N THR A 190 -20.24 35.95 -23.17
CA THR A 190 -19.07 36.48 -23.89
C THR A 190 -17.76 35.86 -23.40
N GLU A 191 -17.63 35.67 -22.09
CA GLU A 191 -16.48 35.00 -21.49
C GLU A 191 -16.46 33.50 -21.83
N SER A 192 -17.62 32.84 -21.79
CA SER A 192 -17.76 31.43 -22.22
C SER A 192 -17.28 31.24 -23.67
N GLN A 193 -17.67 32.14 -24.57
CA GLN A 193 -17.21 32.17 -25.96
C GLN A 193 -15.70 32.37 -26.04
N ALA A 194 -15.14 33.32 -25.28
CA ALA A 194 -13.71 33.60 -25.30
C ALA A 194 -12.88 32.38 -24.86
N ILE A 195 -13.26 31.75 -23.75
CA ILE A 195 -12.62 30.53 -23.22
C ILE A 195 -12.70 29.39 -24.24
N ALA A 196 -13.88 29.15 -24.80
CA ALA A 196 -14.09 28.10 -25.80
C ALA A 196 -13.30 28.34 -27.08
N SER A 197 -13.23 29.60 -27.54
CA SER A 197 -12.46 30.00 -28.72
C SER A 197 -10.95 29.82 -28.50
N GLN A 198 -10.44 30.25 -27.35
CA GLN A 198 -9.03 30.09 -26.99
C GLN A 198 -8.62 28.62 -26.83
N SER A 199 -9.56 27.76 -26.41
CA SER A 199 -9.31 26.34 -26.18
C SER A 199 -9.60 25.44 -27.39
N ALA A 200 -10.05 26.01 -28.51
CA ALA A 200 -10.61 25.25 -29.63
C ALA A 200 -9.65 24.19 -30.22
N GLU A 201 -8.37 24.53 -30.38
CA GLU A 201 -7.35 23.59 -30.88
C GLU A 201 -7.15 22.41 -29.91
N ILE A 202 -7.00 22.70 -28.62
CA ILE A 202 -6.82 21.67 -27.58
C ILE A 202 -8.06 20.78 -27.49
N ILE A 203 -9.26 21.35 -27.58
CA ILE A 203 -10.53 20.60 -27.58
C ILE A 203 -10.53 19.58 -28.73
N ILE A 204 -10.17 20.00 -29.95
CA ILE A 204 -10.15 19.12 -31.12
C ILE A 204 -9.11 18.00 -30.94
N GLU A 205 -7.92 18.32 -30.45
CA GLU A 205 -6.85 17.34 -30.19
C GLU A 205 -7.27 16.28 -29.17
N MET A 206 -8.09 16.63 -28.17
CA MET A 206 -8.57 15.70 -27.14
C MET A 206 -9.80 14.89 -27.60
N CYS A 207 -10.65 15.46 -28.45
CA CYS A 207 -11.92 14.86 -28.87
C CYS A 207 -11.75 13.59 -29.70
N VAL A 208 -10.81 13.58 -30.65
CA VAL A 208 -10.60 12.43 -31.54
C VAL A 208 -10.12 11.19 -30.76
N PRO A 209 -9.09 11.28 -29.91
CA PRO A 209 -8.67 10.14 -29.09
C PRO A 209 -9.76 9.66 -28.11
N LEU A 210 -10.55 10.58 -27.52
CA LEU A 210 -11.66 10.21 -26.64
C LEU A 210 -12.74 9.42 -27.39
N PHE A 211 -13.09 9.87 -28.59
CA PHE A 211 -14.01 9.15 -29.47
C PHE A 211 -13.45 7.77 -29.85
N SER A 212 -12.18 7.68 -30.24
CA SER A 212 -11.53 6.41 -30.58
C SER A 212 -11.59 5.42 -29.42
N SER A 213 -11.22 5.86 -28.20
CA SER A 213 -11.29 5.00 -27.01
C SER A 213 -12.72 4.58 -26.67
N GLN A 214 -13.70 5.44 -26.90
CA GLN A 214 -15.11 5.08 -26.72
C GLN A 214 -15.57 4.06 -27.78
N ASP A 215 -15.11 4.18 -29.02
CA ASP A 215 -15.41 3.24 -30.09
C ASP A 215 -14.87 1.85 -29.81
N ASP A 216 -13.62 1.77 -29.32
CA ASP A 216 -13.01 0.50 -28.91
C ASP A 216 -13.75 -0.12 -27.71
N ALA A 217 -14.17 0.69 -26.74
CA ALA A 217 -14.97 0.21 -25.62
C ALA A 217 -16.35 -0.31 -26.08
N VAL A 218 -16.99 0.35 -27.05
CA VAL A 218 -18.28 -0.12 -27.61
C VAL A 218 -18.12 -1.44 -28.34
N LYS A 219 -17.04 -1.64 -29.11
CA LYS A 219 -16.77 -2.92 -29.78
C LYS A 219 -16.72 -4.06 -28.77
N LEU A 220 -15.98 -3.88 -27.68
CA LEU A 220 -15.90 -4.87 -26.60
C LEU A 220 -17.24 -5.07 -25.88
N ILE A 221 -18.02 -4.01 -25.64
CA ILE A 221 -19.36 -4.16 -25.04
C ILE A 221 -20.30 -5.00 -25.93
N VAL A 222 -20.16 -4.88 -27.25
CA VAL A 222 -20.96 -5.62 -28.23
C VAL A 222 -20.47 -7.05 -28.38
N ASP A 223 -19.16 -7.25 -28.48
CA ASP A 223 -18.51 -8.53 -28.72
C ASP A 223 -17.15 -8.56 -28.00
N ASP A 224 -17.13 -9.20 -26.84
CA ASP A 224 -15.93 -9.44 -26.04
C ASP A 224 -15.57 -10.92 -26.12
N ASP A 225 -14.52 -11.24 -26.87
CA ASP A 225 -14.00 -12.60 -26.95
C ASP A 225 -13.05 -12.94 -25.78
N GLY A 226 -12.80 -11.99 -24.87
CA GLY A 226 -11.92 -12.15 -23.72
C GLY A 226 -10.44 -12.28 -24.08
N SER A 227 -10.05 -11.98 -25.33
CA SER A 227 -8.69 -12.20 -25.83
C SER A 227 -7.66 -11.16 -25.38
N CYS A 228 -8.09 -10.10 -24.69
CA CYS A 228 -7.17 -9.07 -24.24
C CYS A 228 -6.15 -9.63 -23.23
N ASN A 229 -4.91 -9.17 -23.32
CA ASN A 229 -3.83 -9.58 -22.42
C ASN A 229 -3.24 -8.36 -21.69
N PRO A 230 -3.92 -7.85 -20.66
CA PRO A 230 -3.44 -6.68 -19.92
C PRO A 230 -2.16 -6.98 -19.12
N LEU A 231 -1.94 -8.23 -18.67
CA LEU A 231 -0.79 -8.59 -17.84
C LEU A 231 0.56 -8.24 -18.48
N GLY A 232 0.69 -8.48 -19.79
CA GLY A 232 1.94 -8.21 -20.53
C GLY A 232 2.30 -6.73 -20.67
N GLY A 233 1.34 -5.83 -20.43
CA GLY A 233 1.51 -4.38 -20.57
C GLY A 233 1.82 -3.63 -19.27
N ILE A 234 1.78 -4.30 -18.12
CA ILE A 234 1.90 -3.62 -16.81
C ILE A 234 3.37 -3.53 -16.42
N SER A 235 3.85 -2.29 -16.29
CA SER A 235 5.21 -1.98 -15.85
C SER A 235 5.45 -2.29 -14.37
N GLY A 236 6.72 -2.39 -13.97
CA GLY A 236 7.08 -2.59 -12.56
C GLY A 236 6.59 -1.47 -11.62
N SER A 237 6.56 -0.22 -12.10
CA SER A 237 6.02 0.90 -11.32
C SER A 237 4.50 0.78 -11.17
N GLU A 238 3.76 0.44 -12.23
CA GLU A 238 2.31 0.23 -12.16
C GLU A 238 1.93 -0.92 -11.22
N TRP A 239 2.65 -2.05 -11.25
CA TRP A 239 2.45 -3.11 -10.26
C TRP A 239 2.72 -2.63 -8.82
N THR A 240 3.75 -1.81 -8.64
CA THR A 240 4.10 -1.24 -7.33
C THR A 240 3.00 -0.31 -6.82
N PHE A 241 2.50 0.60 -7.66
CA PHE A 241 1.38 1.49 -7.31
C PHE A 241 0.11 0.69 -7.04
N LEU A 242 -0.21 -0.30 -7.87
CA LEU A 242 -1.38 -1.17 -7.68
C LEU A 242 -1.36 -1.88 -6.32
N LEU A 243 -0.25 -2.53 -5.96
CA LEU A 243 -0.10 -3.25 -4.70
C LEU A 243 -0.14 -2.31 -3.49
N LYS A 244 0.50 -1.14 -3.59
CA LYS A 244 0.42 -0.09 -2.55
C LYS A 244 -1.00 0.42 -2.38
N SER A 245 -1.70 0.71 -3.47
CA SER A 245 -3.09 1.19 -3.46
C SER A 245 -4.06 0.15 -2.92
N ALA A 246 -3.90 -1.13 -3.26
CA ALA A 246 -4.72 -2.19 -2.67
C ALA A 246 -4.42 -2.37 -1.16
N GLY A 247 -3.17 -2.17 -0.75
CA GLY A 247 -2.78 -2.07 0.66
C GLY A 247 -3.39 -0.87 1.40
N GLU A 248 -3.40 0.30 0.76
CA GLU A 248 -4.05 1.53 1.24
C GLU A 248 -5.55 1.34 1.41
N GLN A 249 -6.22 0.69 0.45
CA GLN A 249 -7.64 0.41 0.54
C GLN A 249 -8.01 -0.44 1.78
N ARG A 250 -7.19 -1.45 2.12
CA ARG A 250 -7.34 -2.20 3.38
C ARG A 250 -7.18 -1.31 4.59
N PHE A 251 -6.12 -0.49 4.62
CA PHE A 251 -5.86 0.45 5.71
C PHE A 251 -7.05 1.41 5.93
N LEU A 252 -7.51 2.08 4.87
CA LEU A 252 -8.61 3.04 4.93
C LEU A 252 -9.94 2.39 5.35
N SER A 253 -10.25 1.18 4.85
CA SER A 253 -11.45 0.43 5.24
C SER A 253 -11.51 0.12 6.75
N GLN A 254 -10.34 -0.08 7.38
CA GLN A 254 -10.27 -0.28 8.83
C GLN A 254 -10.27 1.05 9.57
N GLN A 255 -9.65 2.08 9.01
CA GLN A 255 -9.62 3.43 9.58
C GLN A 255 -11.02 4.03 9.71
N VAL A 256 -11.91 3.88 8.70
CA VAL A 256 -13.29 4.40 8.82
C VAL A 256 -14.05 3.76 9.99
N SER A 257 -13.90 2.45 10.19
CA SER A 257 -14.52 1.74 11.30
C SER A 257 -13.88 2.13 12.64
N GLN A 258 -12.55 2.35 12.67
CA GLN A 258 -11.85 2.84 13.85
C GLN A 258 -12.33 4.25 14.25
N LEU A 259 -12.46 5.18 13.31
CA LEU A 259 -12.97 6.54 13.53
C LEU A 259 -14.42 6.53 14.04
N PHE A 260 -15.27 5.67 13.46
CA PHE A 260 -16.61 5.44 13.97
C PHE A 260 -16.59 4.93 15.42
N MET A 261 -15.69 4.02 15.79
CA MET A 261 -15.58 3.55 17.17
C MET A 261 -15.12 4.65 18.15
N GLN A 262 -14.36 5.65 17.71
CA GLN A 262 -14.06 6.83 18.53
C GLN A 262 -15.35 7.61 18.85
N VAL A 263 -16.19 7.84 17.84
CA VAL A 263 -17.51 8.47 17.98
C VAL A 263 -18.41 7.66 18.93
N ALA A 264 -18.48 6.34 18.74
CA ALA A 264 -19.30 5.45 19.57
C ALA A 264 -18.89 5.43 21.05
N ASN A 265 -17.59 5.51 21.34
CA ASN A 265 -17.06 5.58 22.70
C ASN A 265 -17.05 7.01 23.29
N GLY A 266 -17.52 8.02 22.55
CA GLY A 266 -17.63 9.39 23.03
C GLY A 266 -16.30 10.15 23.13
N VAL A 267 -15.26 9.72 22.43
CA VAL A 267 -13.93 10.36 22.42
C VAL A 267 -13.71 11.09 21.09
N ASP A 268 -13.22 12.33 21.15
CA ASP A 268 -12.90 13.17 19.97
C ASP A 268 -14.05 13.32 18.95
N VAL A 269 -15.30 13.13 19.37
CA VAL A 269 -16.50 12.95 18.52
C VAL A 269 -16.55 13.85 17.28
N GLN A 270 -16.42 15.18 17.45
CA GLN A 270 -16.53 16.13 16.33
C GLN A 270 -15.37 15.96 15.33
N LYS A 271 -14.14 15.82 15.84
CA LYS A 271 -12.95 15.59 15.02
C LYS A 271 -13.05 14.25 14.29
N SER A 272 -13.54 13.21 14.96
CA SER A 272 -13.71 11.88 14.37
C SER A 272 -14.81 11.85 13.32
N LYS A 273 -15.93 12.56 13.50
CA LYS A 273 -16.97 12.71 12.47
C LYS A 273 -16.44 13.38 11.19
N ILE A 274 -15.72 14.49 11.32
CA ILE A 274 -15.11 15.18 10.16
C ILE A 274 -14.12 14.25 9.45
N SER A 275 -13.23 13.62 10.22
CA SER A 275 -12.22 12.71 9.68
C SER A 275 -12.88 11.49 9.01
N LEU A 276 -13.97 10.98 9.57
CA LEU A 276 -14.73 9.87 9.01
C LEU A 276 -15.32 10.23 7.64
N SER A 277 -16.00 11.38 7.51
CA SER A 277 -16.55 11.83 6.23
C SER A 277 -15.49 11.98 5.14
N ILE A 278 -14.33 12.56 5.48
CA ILE A 278 -13.19 12.68 4.55
C ILE A 278 -12.64 11.30 4.17
N THR A 279 -12.48 10.42 5.16
CA THR A 279 -11.92 9.07 4.94
C THR A 279 -12.87 8.20 4.11
N LEU A 280 -14.20 8.31 4.30
CA LEU A 280 -15.20 7.63 3.47
C LEU A 280 -15.07 8.04 2.00
N ALA A 281 -15.01 9.34 1.71
CA ALA A 281 -14.82 9.85 0.35
C ALA A 281 -13.51 9.35 -0.29
N THR A 282 -12.40 9.40 0.46
CA THR A 282 -11.09 8.89 0.01
C THR A 282 -11.13 7.39 -0.26
N THR A 283 -11.76 6.61 0.62
CA THR A 283 -11.87 5.15 0.49
C THR A 283 -12.70 4.76 -0.74
N SER A 284 -13.83 5.43 -0.97
CA SER A 284 -14.67 5.22 -2.15
C SER A 284 -13.96 5.61 -3.45
N GLY A 285 -13.20 6.72 -3.44
CA GLY A 285 -12.42 7.18 -4.60
C GLY A 285 -11.26 6.23 -4.95
N LEU A 286 -10.56 5.71 -3.95
CA LEU A 286 -9.48 4.74 -4.15
C LEU A 286 -10.02 3.39 -4.62
N LEU A 287 -11.11 2.89 -4.02
CA LEU A 287 -11.77 1.67 -4.48
C LEU A 287 -12.20 1.76 -5.94
N LYS A 288 -12.79 2.90 -6.33
CA LYS A 288 -13.12 3.18 -7.71
C LYS A 288 -11.89 3.12 -8.62
N SER A 289 -10.76 3.68 -8.19
CA SER A 289 -9.51 3.61 -8.95
C SER A 289 -8.95 2.19 -9.08
N LEU A 290 -9.17 1.32 -8.10
CA LEU A 290 -8.78 -0.09 -8.15
C LEU A 290 -9.70 -0.95 -9.05
N ILE A 291 -10.97 -0.55 -9.20
CA ILE A 291 -11.95 -1.24 -10.07
C ILE A 291 -11.81 -0.77 -11.52
N GLU A 292 -11.73 0.54 -11.73
CA GLU A 292 -11.78 1.16 -13.07
C GLU A 292 -10.39 1.49 -13.64
N GLY A 293 -9.34 1.43 -12.82
CA GLY A 293 -8.02 1.96 -13.11
C GLY A 293 -7.93 3.50 -13.00
N SER A 294 -6.70 4.00 -12.90
CA SER A 294 -6.36 5.41 -12.94
C SER A 294 -5.00 5.61 -13.59
N VAL A 295 -5.01 6.00 -14.87
CA VAL A 295 -3.79 6.32 -15.65
C VAL A 295 -2.93 7.38 -14.94
N VAL A 296 -3.56 8.42 -14.38
CA VAL A 296 -2.87 9.51 -13.66
C VAL A 296 -2.10 9.00 -12.44
N ASN A 297 -2.66 8.00 -11.75
CA ASN A 297 -2.06 7.44 -10.53
C ASN A 297 -1.26 6.16 -10.80
N GLN A 298 -1.06 5.78 -12.08
CA GLN A 298 -0.42 4.53 -12.48
C GLN A 298 -1.07 3.28 -11.84
N ILE A 299 -2.39 3.32 -11.67
CA ILE A 299 -3.16 2.17 -11.15
C ILE A 299 -3.80 1.50 -12.37
N PRO A 300 -3.27 0.37 -12.88
CA PRO A 300 -3.93 -0.37 -13.94
C PRO A 300 -5.28 -0.91 -13.42
N PRO A 301 -6.30 -1.07 -14.28
CA PRO A 301 -7.50 -1.81 -13.92
C PRO A 301 -7.17 -3.28 -13.62
N PRO A 302 -8.12 -4.04 -13.03
CA PRO A 302 -7.95 -5.46 -12.75
C PRO A 302 -7.33 -6.22 -13.94
N PRO A 303 -6.18 -6.89 -13.75
CA PRO A 303 -5.43 -7.48 -14.87
C PRO A 303 -5.77 -8.94 -15.14
N THR A 304 -6.69 -9.53 -14.37
CA THR A 304 -7.27 -10.85 -14.64
C THR A 304 -8.77 -10.80 -14.37
N GLN A 305 -9.55 -11.67 -15.02
CA GLN A 305 -10.99 -11.77 -14.76
C GLN A 305 -11.29 -12.12 -13.30
N ALA A 306 -10.50 -13.01 -12.70
CA ALA A 306 -10.65 -13.37 -11.29
C ALA A 306 -10.47 -12.16 -10.34
N ILE A 307 -9.56 -11.24 -10.66
CA ILE A 307 -9.40 -10.00 -9.89
C ILE A 307 -10.59 -9.06 -10.13
N ALA A 308 -11.08 -8.95 -11.38
CA ALA A 308 -12.24 -8.13 -11.68
C ALA A 308 -13.48 -8.60 -10.90
N ASP A 309 -13.72 -9.91 -10.89
CA ASP A 309 -14.81 -10.54 -10.14
C ASP A 309 -14.68 -10.31 -8.63
N GLU A 310 -13.48 -10.49 -8.06
CA GLU A 310 -13.25 -10.25 -6.63
C GLU A 310 -13.42 -8.77 -6.25
N MET A 311 -13.02 -7.83 -7.12
CA MET A 311 -13.19 -6.41 -6.86
C MET A 311 -14.67 -5.96 -6.87
N ILE A 312 -15.55 -6.70 -7.55
CA ILE A 312 -17.00 -6.49 -7.44
C ILE A 312 -17.50 -6.92 -6.05
N LEU A 313 -17.05 -8.07 -5.54
CA LEU A 313 -17.39 -8.51 -4.17
C LEU A 313 -16.87 -7.52 -3.11
N VAL A 314 -15.66 -6.99 -3.31
CA VAL A 314 -15.12 -5.90 -2.47
C VAL A 314 -16.06 -4.70 -2.50
N ARG A 315 -16.54 -4.31 -3.68
CA ARG A 315 -17.43 -3.17 -3.84
C ARG A 315 -18.76 -3.37 -3.13
N GLU A 316 -19.38 -4.53 -3.30
CA GLU A 316 -20.63 -4.86 -2.61
C GLU A 316 -20.44 -4.80 -1.09
N ALA A 317 -19.40 -5.44 -0.57
CA ALA A 317 -19.06 -5.40 0.85
C ALA A 317 -18.72 -3.99 1.36
N TRP A 318 -18.16 -3.12 0.51
CA TRP A 318 -17.91 -1.72 0.85
C TRP A 318 -19.19 -0.89 0.87
N LEU A 319 -20.07 -1.04 -0.11
CA LEU A 319 -21.32 -0.27 -0.19
C LEU A 319 -22.20 -0.51 1.03
N GLU A 320 -22.31 -1.76 1.49
CA GLU A 320 -23.02 -2.09 2.73
C GLU A 320 -22.43 -1.39 3.97
N LEU A 321 -21.10 -1.34 4.06
CA LEU A 321 -20.39 -0.68 5.15
C LEU A 321 -20.53 0.85 5.09
N ASP A 322 -20.39 1.42 3.89
CA ASP A 322 -20.46 2.87 3.63
C ASP A 322 -21.86 3.41 3.94
N GLU A 323 -22.92 2.70 3.55
CA GLU A 323 -24.31 3.06 3.85
C GLU A 323 -24.56 3.14 5.37
N GLU A 324 -24.15 2.13 6.12
CA GLU A 324 -24.31 2.09 7.58
C GLU A 324 -23.47 3.18 8.28
N LEU A 325 -22.24 3.42 7.80
CA LEU A 325 -21.37 4.48 8.34
C LEU A 325 -21.93 5.88 8.06
N GLN A 326 -22.47 6.14 6.86
CA GLN A 326 -23.09 7.42 6.53
C GLN A 326 -24.33 7.66 7.40
N ALA A 327 -25.21 6.66 7.54
CA ALA A 327 -26.36 6.74 8.44
C ALA A 327 -25.94 7.05 9.89
N ALA A 328 -24.84 6.45 10.34
CA ALA A 328 -24.32 6.67 11.68
C ALA A 328 -23.70 8.07 11.88
N VAL A 329 -23.04 8.64 10.86
CA VAL A 329 -22.49 10.01 10.90
C VAL A 329 -23.60 11.04 11.14
N ASP A 330 -24.74 10.86 10.47
CA ASP A 330 -25.88 11.78 10.56
C ASP A 330 -26.69 11.60 11.86
N SER A 331 -26.54 10.45 12.52
CA SER A 331 -27.21 10.16 13.78
C SER A 331 -26.71 11.04 14.94
N ARG A 332 -27.63 11.41 15.83
CA ARG A 332 -27.30 12.11 17.10
C ARG A 332 -26.74 11.16 18.16
N LYS A 333 -27.01 9.86 18.06
CA LYS A 333 -26.59 8.84 19.01
C LYS A 333 -26.31 7.54 18.29
N THR A 334 -25.18 6.93 18.63
CA THR A 334 -24.80 5.60 18.14
C THR A 334 -25.44 4.53 19.00
N ASP A 335 -26.28 3.67 18.41
CA ASP A 335 -26.84 2.52 19.11
C ASP A 335 -25.97 1.26 18.97
N SER A 336 -26.25 0.26 19.80
CA SER A 336 -25.46 -0.99 19.86
C SER A 336 -25.64 -1.86 18.63
N LEU A 337 -26.76 -1.75 17.91
CA LEU A 337 -27.02 -2.53 16.70
C LEU A 337 -26.14 -2.01 15.56
N SER A 338 -26.08 -0.70 15.34
CA SER A 338 -25.18 -0.10 14.35
C SER A 338 -23.71 -0.43 14.64
N VAL A 339 -23.28 -0.40 15.91
CA VAL A 339 -21.92 -0.85 16.28
C VAL A 339 -21.67 -2.31 15.90
N ALA A 340 -22.65 -3.19 16.12
CA ALA A 340 -22.55 -4.59 15.75
C ALA A 340 -22.47 -4.80 14.23
N THR A 341 -23.31 -4.11 13.48
CA THR A 341 -23.39 -4.15 12.00
C THR A 341 -22.10 -3.65 11.37
N ILE A 342 -21.63 -2.46 11.76
CA ILE A 342 -20.36 -1.88 11.27
C ILE A 342 -19.18 -2.78 11.59
N ALA A 343 -19.11 -3.36 12.80
CA ALA A 343 -18.05 -4.29 13.16
C ALA A 343 -18.08 -5.58 12.33
N HIS A 344 -19.26 -6.05 11.92
CA HIS A 344 -19.40 -7.18 11.00
C HIS A 344 -18.98 -6.81 9.58
N GLN A 345 -19.58 -5.78 8.99
CA GLN A 345 -19.30 -5.32 7.63
C GLN A 345 -17.83 -4.93 7.44
N SER A 346 -17.22 -4.24 8.41
CA SER A 346 -15.78 -3.89 8.38
C SER A 346 -14.87 -5.13 8.28
N ARG A 347 -15.26 -6.28 8.84
CA ARG A 347 -14.53 -7.54 8.68
C ARG A 347 -14.79 -8.16 7.31
N THR A 348 -16.03 -8.13 6.84
CA THR A 348 -16.40 -8.62 5.51
C THR A 348 -15.63 -7.88 4.41
N THR A 349 -15.61 -6.54 4.45
CA THR A 349 -14.83 -5.72 3.52
C THR A 349 -13.34 -6.03 3.58
N LEU A 350 -12.77 -6.19 4.78
CA LEU A 350 -11.35 -6.54 4.93
C LEU A 350 -11.03 -7.90 4.32
N ASN A 351 -11.88 -8.90 4.56
CA ASN A 351 -11.69 -10.25 4.03
C ASN A 351 -11.75 -10.29 2.51
N ALA A 352 -12.70 -9.57 1.90
CA ALA A 352 -12.77 -9.42 0.43
C ALA A 352 -11.50 -8.74 -0.11
N MET A 353 -11.05 -7.65 0.53
CA MET A 353 -9.81 -6.98 0.13
C MET A 353 -8.55 -7.85 0.33
N ASP A 354 -8.50 -8.69 1.37
CA ASP A 354 -7.41 -9.64 1.57
C ASP A 354 -7.37 -10.72 0.48
N SER A 355 -8.53 -11.15 -0.03
CA SER A 355 -8.65 -12.03 -1.19
C SER A 355 -8.18 -11.34 -2.47
N ALA A 356 -8.64 -10.10 -2.73
CA ALA A 356 -8.21 -9.31 -3.89
C ALA A 356 -6.69 -9.07 -3.88
N THR A 357 -6.10 -8.70 -2.74
CA THR A 357 -4.65 -8.46 -2.62
C THR A 357 -3.82 -9.72 -2.81
N ARG A 358 -4.33 -10.90 -2.40
CA ARG A 358 -3.69 -12.19 -2.74
C ARG A 358 -3.69 -12.45 -4.24
N LEU A 359 -4.79 -12.18 -4.94
CA LEU A 359 -4.88 -12.34 -6.39
C LEU A 359 -3.94 -11.36 -7.12
N TYR A 360 -3.91 -10.09 -6.71
CA TYR A 360 -2.95 -9.11 -7.24
C TYR A 360 -1.50 -9.54 -7.04
N GLN A 361 -1.15 -10.00 -5.84
CA GLN A 361 0.19 -10.49 -5.54
C GLN A 361 0.58 -11.69 -6.42
N ALA A 362 -0.34 -12.65 -6.60
CA ALA A 362 -0.10 -13.82 -7.45
C ALA A 362 0.07 -13.44 -8.92
N ALA A 363 -0.77 -12.53 -9.45
CA ALA A 363 -0.66 -12.04 -10.82
C ALA A 363 0.65 -11.25 -11.04
N ALA A 364 1.05 -10.44 -10.06
CA ALA A 364 2.31 -9.71 -10.09
C ALA A 364 3.52 -10.66 -10.08
N LEU A 365 3.51 -11.69 -9.22
CA LEU A 365 4.59 -12.69 -9.16
C LEU A 365 4.70 -13.47 -10.48
N GLY A 366 3.56 -13.84 -11.09
CA GLY A 366 3.53 -14.55 -12.36
C GLY A 366 4.03 -13.71 -13.54
N SER A 367 3.81 -12.39 -13.50
CA SER A 367 4.16 -11.48 -14.61
C SER A 367 5.56 -10.86 -14.45
N LEU A 368 5.96 -10.54 -13.21
CA LEU A 368 7.22 -9.89 -12.88
C LEU A 368 7.82 -10.49 -11.59
N PRO A 369 8.47 -11.67 -11.66
CA PRO A 369 8.99 -12.38 -10.49
C PRO A 369 10.04 -11.61 -9.66
N THR A 370 10.72 -10.63 -10.27
CA THR A 370 11.72 -9.78 -9.61
C THR A 370 11.10 -8.71 -8.73
N LEU A 371 9.80 -8.42 -8.89
CA LEU A 371 9.09 -7.49 -8.01
C LEU A 371 8.89 -8.13 -6.64
N ALA A 372 9.26 -7.42 -5.58
CA ALA A 372 9.06 -7.85 -4.20
C ALA A 372 7.58 -7.75 -3.74
N SER A 373 6.64 -8.25 -4.56
CA SER A 373 5.19 -8.10 -4.36
C SER A 373 4.71 -8.62 -3.00
N HIS A 374 5.28 -9.73 -2.55
CA HIS A 374 5.02 -10.33 -1.24
C HIS A 374 5.48 -9.46 -0.06
N VAL A 375 6.63 -8.79 -0.22
CA VAL A 375 7.20 -7.89 0.79
C VAL A 375 6.33 -6.63 0.89
N ILE A 376 5.96 -6.04 -0.26
CA ILE A 376 5.05 -4.89 -0.34
C ILE A 376 3.71 -5.22 0.33
N ASN A 377 3.12 -6.37 0.01
CA ASN A 377 1.84 -6.80 0.59
C ASN A 377 1.93 -6.99 2.11
N LYS A 378 3.02 -7.60 2.62
CA LYS A 378 3.24 -7.79 4.06
C LYS A 378 3.43 -6.47 4.79
N ALA A 379 4.25 -5.56 4.27
CA ALA A 379 4.43 -4.23 4.84
C ALA A 379 3.11 -3.44 4.88
N ALA A 380 2.33 -3.49 3.80
CA ALA A 380 1.02 -2.83 3.75
C ALA A 380 0.01 -3.43 4.75
N ARG A 381 0.01 -4.76 4.93
CA ARG A 381 -0.80 -5.44 5.94
C ARG A 381 -0.41 -5.02 7.36
N GLN A 382 0.89 -4.91 7.66
CA GLN A 382 1.37 -4.45 8.96
C GLN A 382 0.88 -3.03 9.28
N ARG A 383 0.82 -2.13 8.29
CA ARG A 383 0.24 -0.79 8.48
C ARG A 383 -1.25 -0.83 8.82
N MET A 384 -2.03 -1.65 8.12
CA MET A 384 -3.47 -1.82 8.40
C MET A 384 -3.72 -2.33 9.82
N LEU A 385 -2.84 -3.17 10.36
CA LEU A 385 -2.99 -3.76 11.69
C LEU A 385 -3.06 -2.71 12.80
N PHE A 386 -2.42 -1.54 12.67
CA PHE A 386 -2.58 -0.46 13.65
C PHE A 386 -4.05 -0.02 13.78
N GLN A 387 -4.73 0.20 12.65
CA GLN A 387 -6.14 0.56 12.62
C GLN A 387 -7.03 -0.55 13.18
N LYS A 388 -6.73 -1.81 12.81
CA LYS A 388 -7.48 -2.99 13.26
C LYS A 388 -7.35 -3.21 14.77
N ILE A 389 -6.13 -3.14 15.33
CA ILE A 389 -5.86 -3.26 16.77
C ILE A 389 -6.60 -2.16 17.55
N SER A 390 -6.51 -0.91 17.11
CA SER A 390 -7.22 0.20 17.77
C SER A 390 -8.74 0.06 17.70
N LYS A 391 -9.28 -0.42 16.57
CA LYS A 391 -10.71 -0.74 16.43
C LYS A 391 -11.13 -1.85 17.39
N GLU A 392 -10.37 -2.95 17.46
CA GLU A 392 -10.69 -4.11 18.29
C GLU A 392 -10.67 -3.78 19.78
N ALA A 393 -9.66 -3.04 20.24
CA ALA A 393 -9.62 -2.51 21.61
C ALA A 393 -10.84 -1.61 21.92
N SER A 394 -11.22 -0.74 20.98
CA SER A 394 -12.38 0.16 21.13
C SER A 394 -13.73 -0.59 21.14
N LEU A 395 -13.84 -1.71 20.41
CA LEU A 395 -15.02 -2.58 20.44
C LEU A 395 -15.15 -3.29 21.80
N ILE A 396 -14.03 -3.74 22.39
CA ILE A 396 -14.02 -4.33 23.73
C ILE A 396 -14.44 -3.29 24.77
N LEU A 397 -13.87 -2.09 24.72
CA LEU A 397 -14.23 -0.99 25.62
C LEU A 397 -15.73 -0.65 25.57
N TYR A 398 -16.30 -0.60 24.37
CA TYR A 398 -17.74 -0.36 24.19
C TYR A 398 -18.61 -1.50 24.75
N GLY A 399 -18.04 -2.70 24.93
CA GLY A 399 -18.75 -3.90 25.39
C GLY A 399 -19.28 -4.78 24.24
N GLN A 400 -18.99 -4.45 22.98
CA GLN A 400 -19.50 -5.22 21.85
C GLN A 400 -18.75 -6.54 21.70
N ALA A 401 -19.44 -7.66 21.92
CA ALA A 401 -18.89 -9.01 21.81
C ALA A 401 -17.48 -9.15 22.45
N ALA A 402 -17.28 -8.56 23.64
CA ALA A 402 -15.98 -8.29 24.24
C ALA A 402 -15.04 -9.51 24.24
N ARG A 403 -15.53 -10.69 24.64
CA ARG A 403 -14.74 -11.94 24.64
C ARG A 403 -14.21 -12.28 23.25
N ARG A 404 -15.04 -12.18 22.21
CA ARG A 404 -14.65 -12.48 20.82
C ARG A 404 -13.64 -11.45 20.31
N ASN A 405 -13.85 -10.17 20.62
CA ASN A 405 -12.93 -9.12 20.19
C ASN A 405 -11.59 -9.16 20.92
N TRP A 406 -11.53 -9.68 22.15
CA TRP A 406 -10.26 -9.98 22.82
C TRP A 406 -9.44 -11.02 22.04
N PHE A 407 -10.06 -12.13 21.60
CA PHE A 407 -9.36 -13.09 20.74
C PHE A 407 -8.83 -12.45 19.45
N HIS A 408 -9.62 -11.59 18.81
CA HIS A 408 -9.19 -10.87 17.61
C HIS A 408 -8.05 -9.88 17.87
N LEU A 409 -8.10 -9.15 18.99
CA LEU A 409 -7.07 -8.21 19.40
C LEU A 409 -5.71 -8.92 19.55
N ASN A 410 -5.68 -10.03 20.30
CA ASN A 410 -4.47 -10.84 20.48
C ASN A 410 -3.96 -11.38 19.14
N ALA A 411 -4.84 -11.94 18.31
CA ALA A 411 -4.46 -12.45 17.00
C ALA A 411 -3.87 -11.35 16.09
N SER A 412 -4.38 -10.12 16.17
CA SER A 412 -3.84 -8.97 15.44
C SER A 412 -2.45 -8.56 15.95
N MET A 413 -2.22 -8.57 17.26
CA MET A 413 -0.93 -8.26 17.89
C MET A 413 0.13 -9.33 17.53
N ASP A 414 -0.24 -10.61 17.58
CA ASP A 414 0.62 -11.73 17.15
C ASP A 414 0.96 -11.62 15.66
N LEU A 415 -0.03 -11.30 14.82
CA LEU A 415 0.17 -11.12 13.38
C LEU A 415 1.06 -9.91 13.08
N PHE A 416 0.94 -8.82 13.85
CA PHE A 416 1.82 -7.67 13.73
C PHE A 416 3.27 -8.07 14.04
N THR A 417 3.50 -8.67 15.21
CA THR A 417 4.83 -9.04 15.68
C THR A 417 5.50 -10.03 14.74
N SER A 418 4.79 -11.07 14.31
CA SER A 418 5.30 -12.04 13.33
C SER A 418 5.62 -11.39 11.98
N THR A 419 4.73 -10.52 11.46
CA THR A 419 4.97 -9.81 10.19
C THR A 419 6.17 -8.88 10.29
N HIS A 420 6.32 -8.17 11.41
CA HIS A 420 7.45 -7.27 11.66
C HIS A 420 8.78 -8.01 11.52
N TRP A 421 8.91 -9.14 12.22
CA TRP A 421 10.15 -9.88 12.24
C TRP A 421 10.41 -10.64 10.95
N VAL A 422 9.38 -11.09 10.23
CA VAL A 422 9.54 -11.67 8.89
C VAL A 422 10.09 -10.64 7.90
N LEU A 423 9.67 -9.37 7.98
CA LEU A 423 10.20 -8.31 7.12
C LEU A 423 11.67 -8.01 7.43
N LEU A 424 12.07 -8.00 8.71
CA LEU A 424 13.43 -7.70 9.12
C LEU A 424 14.39 -8.89 8.97
N LEU A 425 14.05 -10.05 9.54
CA LEU A 425 14.91 -11.24 9.56
C LEU A 425 14.85 -12.05 8.27
N GLY A 426 13.81 -11.85 7.47
CA GLY A 426 13.50 -12.69 6.32
C GLY A 426 12.80 -13.99 6.71
N LYS A 427 12.48 -14.80 5.69
CA LYS A 427 12.01 -16.17 5.82
C LYS A 427 12.41 -16.99 4.60
N LEU A 428 12.60 -18.30 4.78
CA LEU A 428 12.80 -19.24 3.67
C LEU A 428 11.52 -19.42 2.85
N ASN A 429 11.67 -19.98 1.65
CA ASN A 429 10.53 -20.42 0.83
C ASN A 429 9.68 -21.41 1.62
N ASP A 430 8.36 -21.23 1.58
CA ASP A 430 7.38 -22.23 2.04
C ASP A 430 6.40 -22.56 0.89
N SER A 431 5.50 -23.53 1.10
CA SER A 431 4.53 -23.94 0.07
C SER A 431 3.59 -22.82 -0.37
N ASP A 432 3.41 -21.78 0.46
CA ASP A 432 2.38 -20.77 0.31
C ASP A 432 2.96 -19.38 -0.04
N SER A 433 4.29 -19.22 -0.06
CA SER A 433 4.96 -17.93 -0.24
C SER A 433 6.45 -18.08 -0.60
N PRO A 434 6.96 -17.20 -1.48
CA PRO A 434 8.38 -17.13 -1.75
C PRO A 434 9.16 -16.60 -0.55
N ALA A 435 10.47 -16.83 -0.60
CA ALA A 435 11.45 -16.40 0.37
C ALA A 435 11.45 -14.88 0.46
N ILE A 436 11.67 -14.40 1.67
CA ILE A 436 11.88 -12.99 1.95
C ILE A 436 13.30 -12.88 2.45
N ASN A 437 14.10 -12.10 1.74
CA ASN A 437 15.46 -11.83 2.18
C ASN A 437 15.43 -10.97 3.45
N ARG A 438 16.43 -11.17 4.29
CA ARG A 438 16.68 -10.29 5.45
C ARG A 438 16.83 -8.86 4.96
N THR A 439 16.23 -7.92 5.69
CA THR A 439 16.43 -6.49 5.45
C THR A 439 17.83 -6.11 5.92
N THR A 440 18.64 -5.59 5.00
CA THR A 440 20.02 -5.16 5.30
C THR A 440 20.25 -3.67 5.15
N ASP A 441 19.32 -2.95 4.55
CA ASP A 441 19.42 -1.51 4.38
C ASP A 441 19.26 -0.79 5.73
N LEU A 442 20.24 0.06 6.07
CA LEU A 442 20.28 0.86 7.29
C LEU A 442 19.00 1.67 7.50
N CYS A 443 18.52 2.35 6.46
CA CYS A 443 17.39 3.27 6.55
C CYS A 443 16.08 2.51 6.75
N VAL A 444 15.92 1.35 6.11
CA VAL A 444 14.77 0.47 6.39
C VAL A 444 14.83 -0.04 7.83
N ILE A 445 15.99 -0.47 8.32
CA ILE A 445 16.14 -0.94 9.70
C ILE A 445 15.80 0.17 10.70
N GLN A 446 16.32 1.38 10.50
CA GLN A 446 16.01 2.53 11.36
C GLN A 446 14.52 2.88 11.33
N GLN A 447 13.89 2.87 10.16
CA GLN A 447 12.47 3.14 10.03
C GLN A 447 11.61 2.05 10.70
N MET A 448 11.98 0.77 10.55
CA MET A 448 11.28 -0.33 11.21
C MET A 448 11.50 -0.31 12.73
N LYS A 449 12.65 0.17 13.22
CA LYS A 449 12.85 0.42 14.65
C LYS A 449 11.82 1.42 15.19
N VAL A 450 11.64 2.55 14.50
CA VAL A 450 10.61 3.54 14.88
C VAL A 450 9.22 2.90 14.91
N VAL A 451 8.92 2.03 13.94
CA VAL A 451 7.64 1.30 13.87
C VAL A 451 7.44 0.37 15.07
N ILE A 452 8.45 -0.41 15.47
CA ILE A 452 8.29 -1.37 16.59
C ILE A 452 8.23 -0.67 17.95
N ASP A 453 8.97 0.43 18.11
CA ASP A 453 8.92 1.23 19.35
C ASP A 453 7.53 1.86 19.53
N LEU A 454 7.00 2.50 18.48
CA LEU A 454 5.64 3.06 18.49
C LEU A 454 4.57 1.97 18.66
N TYR A 455 4.80 0.78 18.11
CA TYR A 455 3.92 -0.36 18.32
C TYR A 455 3.89 -0.79 19.79
N GLY A 456 5.03 -0.84 20.48
CA GLY A 456 5.07 -1.22 21.91
C GLY A 456 4.23 -0.29 22.78
N GLU A 457 4.29 1.03 22.54
CA GLU A 457 3.43 2.01 23.21
C GLU A 457 1.94 1.82 22.84
N LEU A 458 1.66 1.58 21.56
CA LEU A 458 0.31 1.36 21.04
C LEU A 458 -0.32 0.08 21.62
N GLU A 459 0.45 -1.01 21.72
CA GLU A 459 0.03 -2.29 22.29
C GLU A 459 -0.36 -2.12 23.76
N GLN A 460 0.47 -1.42 24.54
CA GLN A 460 0.15 -1.10 25.93
C GLN A 460 -1.13 -0.27 26.03
N ALA A 461 -1.27 0.78 25.22
CA ALA A 461 -2.47 1.61 25.20
C ALA A 461 -3.71 0.81 24.79
N ALA A 462 -3.60 -0.08 23.80
CA ALA A 462 -4.69 -0.95 23.35
C ALA A 462 -5.16 -1.90 24.45
N HIS A 463 -4.25 -2.53 25.21
CA HIS A 463 -4.62 -3.38 26.34
C HIS A 463 -5.30 -2.59 27.46
N GLN A 464 -4.81 -1.39 27.78
CA GLN A 464 -5.43 -0.52 28.78
C GLN A 464 -6.82 -0.05 28.35
N THR A 465 -7.00 0.30 27.08
CA THR A 465 -8.31 0.62 26.49
C THR A 465 -9.25 -0.57 26.59
N ALA A 466 -8.82 -1.76 26.17
CA ALA A 466 -9.62 -2.99 26.26
C ALA A 466 -9.97 -3.36 27.71
N SER A 467 -9.19 -2.89 28.69
CA SER A 467 -9.44 -3.07 30.12
C SER A 467 -10.35 -1.99 30.74
N GLY A 468 -10.84 -1.04 29.96
CA GLY A 468 -11.82 -0.03 30.40
C GLY A 468 -11.30 1.42 30.47
N SER A 469 -10.05 1.70 30.09
CA SER A 469 -9.48 3.04 30.24
C SER A 469 -9.80 3.98 29.06
N LEU A 470 -10.66 4.97 29.30
CA LEU A 470 -10.94 6.05 28.35
C LEU A 470 -9.73 6.98 28.11
N VAL A 471 -8.88 7.17 29.12
CA VAL A 471 -7.64 7.95 28.97
C VAL A 471 -6.68 7.24 28.01
N ALA A 472 -6.58 5.91 28.13
CA ALA A 472 -5.79 5.11 27.22
C ALA A 472 -6.36 5.13 25.79
N LEU A 473 -7.67 5.21 25.61
CA LEU A 473 -8.28 5.34 24.27
C LEU A 473 -7.81 6.61 23.55
N ALA A 474 -7.74 7.76 24.25
CA ALA A 474 -7.21 8.99 23.67
C ALA A 474 -5.73 8.86 23.30
N ALA A 475 -4.92 8.19 24.12
CA ALA A 475 -3.51 7.90 23.82
C ALA A 475 -3.37 6.96 22.61
N LEU A 476 -4.16 5.89 22.57
CA LEU A 476 -4.23 4.92 21.48
C LEU A 476 -4.53 5.58 20.15
N ASN A 477 -5.49 6.52 20.11
CA ASN A 477 -5.84 7.26 18.89
C ASN A 477 -4.66 8.10 18.37
N ARG A 478 -3.92 8.78 19.26
CA ARG A 478 -2.73 9.57 18.87
C ARG A 478 -1.62 8.66 18.36
N LEU A 479 -1.30 7.60 19.09
CA LEU A 479 -0.27 6.63 18.72
C LEU A 479 -0.58 5.94 17.39
N ASN A 480 -1.83 5.58 17.15
CA ASN A 480 -2.25 4.94 15.89
C ASN A 480 -1.94 5.82 14.67
N SER A 481 -2.20 7.13 14.76
CA SER A 481 -1.85 8.07 13.68
C SER A 481 -0.34 8.11 13.41
N VAL A 482 0.47 8.27 14.46
CA VAL A 482 1.94 8.37 14.33
C VAL A 482 2.55 7.06 13.85
N ALA A 483 2.13 5.93 14.41
CA ALA A 483 2.61 4.60 14.05
C ALA A 483 2.23 4.22 12.61
N SER A 484 1.00 4.54 12.18
CA SER A 484 0.55 4.33 10.80
C SER A 484 1.36 5.16 9.80
N SER A 485 1.71 6.41 10.16
CA SER A 485 2.57 7.26 9.33
C SER A 485 3.98 6.71 9.20
N ALA A 486 4.61 6.31 10.31
CA ALA A 486 5.93 5.68 10.31
C ALA A 486 5.95 4.41 9.44
N MET A 487 4.92 3.57 9.56
CA MET A 487 4.82 2.36 8.73
C MET A 487 4.50 2.67 7.27
N ASN A 488 3.82 3.77 6.95
CA ASN A 488 3.61 4.20 5.58
C ASN A 488 4.94 4.55 4.89
N THR A 489 5.86 5.21 5.61
CA THR A 489 7.23 5.46 5.13
C THR A 489 7.95 4.13 4.86
N ALA A 490 7.86 3.16 5.77
CA ALA A 490 8.46 1.83 5.59
C ALA A 490 7.88 1.09 4.36
N VAL A 491 6.56 1.15 4.14
CA VAL A 491 5.90 0.61 2.93
C VAL A 491 6.49 1.27 1.67
N GLY A 492 6.75 2.58 1.72
CA GLY A 492 7.45 3.30 0.67
C GLY A 492 8.81 2.70 0.34
N PHE A 493 9.66 2.49 1.35
CA PHE A 493 11.00 1.92 1.18
C PHE A 493 10.98 0.49 0.63
N TYR A 494 10.13 -0.38 1.16
CA TYR A 494 10.00 -1.76 0.63
C TYR A 494 9.48 -1.79 -0.80
N ALA A 495 8.68 -0.79 -1.21
CA ALA A 495 8.12 -0.72 -2.55
C ALA A 495 9.08 -0.14 -3.59
N SER A 496 9.86 0.89 -3.24
CA SER A 496 10.84 1.49 -4.14
C SER A 496 12.15 0.68 -4.23
N GLY A 497 12.47 -0.11 -3.20
CA GLY A 497 13.80 -0.68 -3.03
C GLY A 497 14.88 0.37 -2.73
N LEU A 498 14.48 1.61 -2.52
CA LEU A 498 15.34 2.77 -2.24
C LEU A 498 14.88 3.40 -0.93
N ALA A 499 15.77 3.45 0.04
CA ALA A 499 15.52 4.10 1.31
C ALA A 499 16.49 5.26 1.50
N SER A 500 15.98 6.36 2.06
CA SER A 500 16.78 7.51 2.46
C SER A 500 16.35 7.93 3.84
N CYS A 501 17.30 8.10 4.73
CA CYS A 501 17.07 8.50 6.11
C CYS A 501 18.04 9.61 6.47
N GLU A 502 17.59 10.53 7.30
CA GLU A 502 18.46 11.55 7.87
C GLU A 502 19.39 10.91 8.91
N ALA A 503 20.57 11.52 9.10
CA ALA A 503 21.48 11.08 10.13
C ALA A 503 20.81 11.20 11.51
N HIS A 504 20.60 10.07 12.17
CA HIS A 504 19.95 10.03 13.47
C HIS A 504 20.95 10.43 14.57
N THR A 505 20.61 11.46 15.35
CA THR A 505 21.37 11.83 16.54
C THR A 505 21.07 10.84 17.66
N ILE A 506 22.09 10.10 18.09
CA ILE A 506 21.99 9.14 19.19
C ILE A 506 22.20 9.86 20.51
N SER A 507 21.27 9.70 21.44
CA SER A 507 21.33 10.31 22.78
C SER A 507 22.34 9.61 23.71
N PHE A 508 22.76 10.30 24.77
CA PHE A 508 23.60 9.72 25.82
C PHE A 508 23.02 8.42 26.40
N ALA A 509 21.70 8.38 26.63
CA ALA A 509 21.01 7.20 27.15
C ALA A 509 21.07 6.04 26.16
N GLU A 510 20.98 6.33 24.87
CA GLU A 510 21.06 5.32 23.80
C GLU A 510 22.47 4.76 23.62
N TRP A 511 23.49 5.64 23.64
CA TRP A 511 24.88 5.20 23.66
C TRP A 511 25.18 4.32 24.87
N THR A 512 24.65 4.72 26.03
CA THR A 512 24.81 3.95 27.26
C THR A 512 24.15 2.57 27.14
N GLY A 513 22.93 2.51 26.59
CA GLY A 513 22.17 1.27 26.41
C GLY A 513 22.85 0.30 25.46
N VAL A 514 23.33 0.75 24.30
CA VAL A 514 24.01 -0.13 23.33
C VAL A 514 25.35 -0.66 23.86
N ILE A 515 26.17 0.19 24.49
CA ILE A 515 27.44 -0.24 25.09
C ILE A 515 27.19 -1.30 26.17
N ARG A 516 26.16 -1.13 26.99
CA ARG A 516 25.76 -2.12 27.99
C ARG A 516 25.31 -3.43 27.35
N GLU A 517 24.51 -3.39 26.28
CA GLU A 517 24.03 -4.61 25.62
C GLU A 517 25.17 -5.38 24.93
N ILE A 518 26.13 -4.69 24.31
CA ILE A 518 27.34 -5.32 23.77
C ILE A 518 28.15 -5.98 24.90
N GLY A 519 28.28 -5.26 26.02
CA GLY A 519 28.92 -5.76 27.25
C GLY A 519 28.20 -6.98 27.84
N HIS A 520 26.88 -7.04 27.71
CA HIS A 520 26.06 -8.19 28.12
C HIS A 520 26.30 -9.37 27.18
N LEU A 521 26.30 -9.16 25.86
CA LEU A 521 26.52 -10.22 24.86
C LEU A 521 27.89 -10.91 25.01
N ARG A 522 28.97 -10.16 25.28
CA ARG A 522 30.29 -10.77 25.54
C ARG A 522 30.31 -11.62 26.81
N MET A 523 29.57 -11.23 27.84
CA MET A 523 29.43 -12.02 29.05
C MET A 523 28.66 -13.31 28.76
N LEU A 524 27.54 -13.20 28.03
CA LEU A 524 26.70 -14.34 27.67
C LEU A 524 27.46 -15.39 26.84
N SER A 525 28.36 -14.98 25.94
CA SER A 525 29.16 -15.94 25.15
C SER A 525 30.06 -16.82 26.03
N GLN A 526 30.65 -16.25 27.08
CA GLN A 526 31.45 -17.02 28.04
C GLN A 526 30.58 -17.81 29.02
N LYS A 527 29.46 -17.24 29.48
CA LYS A 527 28.48 -17.92 30.35
C LYS A 527 27.93 -19.18 29.69
N ALA A 528 27.53 -19.12 28.42
CA ALA A 528 27.04 -20.28 27.68
C ALA A 528 28.11 -21.38 27.58
N SER A 529 29.37 -21.00 27.36
CA SER A 529 30.49 -21.95 27.37
C SER A 529 30.65 -22.61 28.74
N ASN A 530 30.51 -21.85 29.83
CA ASN A 530 30.58 -22.37 31.19
C ASN A 530 29.47 -23.39 31.48
N GLU A 531 28.23 -23.05 31.12
CA GLU A 531 27.07 -23.91 31.31
C GLU A 531 27.19 -25.20 30.48
N PHE A 532 27.70 -25.10 29.25
CA PHE A 532 28.03 -26.28 28.44
C PHE A 532 29.08 -27.17 29.10
N LEU A 533 30.19 -26.61 29.59
CA LEU A 533 31.23 -27.37 30.29
C LEU A 533 30.70 -28.02 31.58
N LEU A 534 29.77 -27.37 32.28
CA LEU A 534 29.10 -27.94 33.46
C LEU A 534 28.19 -29.11 33.09
N VAL A 535 27.46 -29.03 31.97
CA VAL A 535 26.69 -30.16 31.42
C VAL A 535 27.63 -31.32 31.08
N ALA A 536 28.73 -31.06 30.37
CA ALA A 536 29.73 -32.07 30.04
C ALA A 536 30.32 -32.75 31.29
N PHE A 537 30.63 -31.96 32.33
CA PHE A 537 31.12 -32.46 33.60
C PHE A 537 30.07 -33.28 34.38
N ALA A 538 28.81 -32.84 34.39
CA ALA A 538 27.71 -33.58 35.03
C ALA A 538 27.49 -34.93 34.37
N ASN A 539 27.56 -34.99 33.03
CA ASN A 539 27.48 -36.23 32.26
C ASN A 539 28.66 -37.16 32.57
N TYR A 540 29.88 -36.62 32.61
CA TYR A 540 31.08 -37.37 33.00
C TYR A 540 30.96 -37.98 34.41
N THR A 541 30.39 -37.24 35.36
CA THR A 541 30.23 -37.67 36.76
C THR A 541 28.95 -38.46 37.04
N ARG A 542 28.11 -38.72 36.03
CA ARG A 542 26.78 -39.37 36.13
C ARG A 542 25.83 -38.69 37.11
N ASN A 543 25.92 -37.37 37.25
CA ASN A 543 25.05 -36.60 38.13
C ASN A 543 23.82 -36.06 37.35
N THR A 544 22.75 -36.85 37.28
CA THR A 544 21.60 -36.59 36.38
C THR A 544 20.55 -35.62 36.94
N THR A 545 20.79 -34.97 38.10
CA THR A 545 19.83 -34.05 38.74
C THR A 545 20.13 -32.56 38.50
N SER A 546 21.12 -32.21 37.68
CA SER A 546 21.54 -30.83 37.47
C SER A 546 20.66 -30.04 36.49
N SER A 547 20.34 -28.78 36.80
CA SER A 547 19.58 -27.85 35.93
C SER A 547 20.37 -27.28 34.76
N TYR A 548 21.67 -27.56 34.64
CA TYR A 548 22.60 -26.87 33.74
C TYR A 548 22.18 -26.87 32.27
N GLY A 549 21.50 -27.92 31.79
CA GLY A 549 20.97 -27.94 30.42
C GLY A 549 19.85 -26.94 30.17
N ASN A 550 18.99 -26.70 31.17
CA ASN A 550 17.95 -25.66 31.08
C ASN A 550 18.57 -24.26 31.14
N ASP A 551 19.57 -24.08 32.00
CA ASP A 551 20.31 -22.81 32.13
C ASP A 551 21.01 -22.45 30.81
N LEU A 552 21.69 -23.43 30.18
CA LEU A 552 22.29 -23.26 28.86
C LEU A 552 21.27 -22.84 27.80
N LYS A 553 20.11 -23.50 27.75
CA LYS A 553 19.04 -23.17 26.79
C LYS A 553 18.50 -21.74 27.01
N ALA A 554 18.37 -21.32 28.27
CA ALA A 554 17.98 -19.96 28.60
C ALA A 554 19.05 -18.95 28.12
N THR A 555 20.33 -19.21 28.39
CA THR A 555 21.44 -18.36 27.93
C THR A 555 21.53 -18.29 26.40
N ILE A 556 21.32 -19.39 25.66
CA ILE A 556 21.24 -19.38 24.19
C ILE A 556 20.11 -18.47 23.70
N THR A 557 18.95 -18.52 24.37
CA THR A 557 17.82 -17.64 24.06
C THR A 557 18.17 -16.17 24.32
N GLU A 558 18.86 -15.87 25.44
CA GLU A 558 19.32 -14.52 25.78
C GLU A 558 20.33 -13.98 24.77
N ILE A 559 21.26 -14.82 24.25
CA ILE A 559 22.19 -14.44 23.18
C ILE A 559 21.44 -13.98 21.93
N GLY A 560 20.45 -14.76 21.48
CA GLY A 560 19.62 -14.42 20.32
C GLY A 560 18.85 -13.10 20.51
N LEU A 561 18.31 -12.87 21.71
CA LEU A 561 17.63 -11.61 22.04
C LEU A 561 18.58 -10.42 22.06
N ALA A 562 19.78 -10.57 22.64
CA ALA A 562 20.78 -9.52 22.67
C ALA A 562 21.23 -9.12 21.25
N LEU A 563 21.52 -10.11 20.39
CA LEU A 563 21.86 -9.87 18.98
C LEU A 563 20.76 -9.15 18.22
N LYS A 564 19.51 -9.58 18.40
CA LYS A 564 18.36 -8.94 17.76
C LYS A 564 18.23 -7.46 18.13
N LYS A 565 18.48 -7.10 19.40
CA LYS A 565 18.52 -5.70 19.84
C LYS A 565 19.68 -4.93 19.22
N LEU A 566 20.86 -5.55 19.07
CA LEU A 566 22.00 -4.90 18.41
C LEU A 566 21.76 -4.71 16.90
N MET A 567 21.08 -5.65 16.25
CA MET A 567 20.77 -5.60 14.82
C MET A 567 19.72 -4.52 14.49
N PHE A 568 18.66 -4.43 15.30
CA PHE A 568 17.47 -3.64 14.94
C PHE A 568 17.12 -2.53 15.94
N GLY A 569 17.83 -2.43 17.06
CA GLY A 569 17.50 -1.53 18.16
C GLY A 569 16.39 -2.07 19.08
N ALA A 570 16.21 -1.38 20.22
CA ALA A 570 15.12 -1.61 21.17
C ALA A 570 14.88 -0.36 22.04
N GLY A 571 13.81 0.38 21.79
CA GLY A 571 13.49 1.62 22.51
C GLY A 571 13.35 1.44 24.02
N VAL A 572 12.68 0.37 24.47
CA VAL A 572 12.49 0.07 25.92
C VAL A 572 13.81 -0.09 26.68
N HIS A 573 14.90 -0.43 25.99
CA HIS A 573 16.22 -0.59 26.58
C HIS A 573 17.19 0.57 26.28
N ASN A 574 16.70 1.62 25.61
CA ASN A 574 17.51 2.69 25.03
C ASN A 574 18.60 2.11 24.14
N ILE A 575 18.26 1.23 23.20
CA ILE A 575 19.22 0.71 22.23
C ILE A 575 18.84 1.30 20.86
N PRO A 576 19.68 2.15 20.26
CA PRO A 576 19.47 2.69 18.93
C PRO A 576 19.64 1.57 17.89
N ALA A 577 19.07 1.76 16.70
CA ALA A 577 19.55 0.99 15.54
C ALA A 577 20.98 1.47 15.22
N ALA A 578 21.77 0.63 14.56
CA ALA A 578 23.12 1.00 14.18
C ALA A 578 23.15 2.36 13.44
N PRO A 579 24.16 3.22 13.68
CA PRO A 579 24.24 4.55 13.05
C PRO A 579 24.75 4.53 11.60
N THR A 580 25.39 3.44 11.17
CA THR A 580 26.04 3.36 9.85
C THR A 580 25.85 1.98 9.21
N GLN A 581 25.87 1.93 7.88
CA GLN A 581 25.73 0.67 7.13
C GLN A 581 26.84 -0.32 7.49
N GLY A 582 28.09 0.15 7.63
CA GLY A 582 29.21 -0.73 8.02
C GLY A 582 29.04 -1.36 9.41
N MET A 583 28.33 -0.71 10.33
CA MET A 583 27.97 -1.32 11.62
C MET A 583 26.85 -2.36 11.47
N VAL A 584 25.83 -2.10 10.66
CA VAL A 584 24.79 -3.10 10.33
C VAL A 584 25.43 -4.36 9.76
N ASP A 585 26.28 -4.19 8.74
CA ASP A 585 26.95 -5.29 8.05
C ASP A 585 27.80 -6.15 9.01
N TYR A 586 28.52 -5.49 9.92
CA TYR A 586 29.35 -6.19 10.88
C TYR A 586 28.53 -6.89 11.98
N VAL A 587 27.44 -6.28 12.47
CA VAL A 587 26.55 -6.95 13.43
C VAL A 587 25.88 -8.18 12.80
N PHE A 588 25.58 -8.18 11.50
CA PHE A 588 25.14 -9.39 10.81
C PHE A 588 26.24 -10.44 10.64
N THR A 589 27.49 -10.02 10.49
CA THR A 589 28.64 -10.94 10.55
C THR A 589 28.71 -11.60 11.94
N LEU A 590 28.48 -10.82 13.00
CA LEU A 590 28.42 -11.32 14.38
C LEU A 590 27.25 -12.29 14.60
N ASP A 591 26.09 -12.06 14.00
CA ASP A 591 24.96 -12.99 13.99
C ASP A 591 25.34 -14.37 13.37
N GLY A 592 26.12 -14.35 12.29
CA GLY A 592 26.67 -15.59 11.71
C GLY A 592 27.66 -16.30 12.62
N MET A 593 28.55 -15.55 13.30
CA MET A 593 29.45 -16.10 14.32
C MET A 593 28.69 -16.71 15.49
N SER A 594 27.62 -16.05 15.95
CA SER A 594 26.75 -16.56 17.00
C SER A 594 26.03 -17.83 16.58
N SER A 595 25.55 -17.91 15.35
CA SER A 595 24.89 -19.12 14.82
C SER A 595 25.87 -20.30 14.85
N SER A 596 27.10 -20.10 14.38
CA SER A 596 28.16 -21.13 14.47
C SER A 596 28.52 -21.50 15.91
N PHE A 597 28.43 -20.56 16.85
CA PHE A 597 28.68 -20.82 18.27
C PHE A 597 27.54 -21.61 18.91
N ILE A 598 26.29 -21.27 18.62
CA ILE A 598 25.10 -21.99 19.09
C ILE A 598 25.10 -23.42 18.54
N GLU A 599 25.41 -23.61 17.26
CA GLU A 599 25.59 -24.95 16.67
C GLU A 599 26.66 -25.77 17.41
N ALA A 600 27.77 -25.14 17.82
CA ALA A 600 28.79 -25.80 18.61
C ALA A 600 28.31 -26.14 20.04
N LEU A 601 27.50 -25.29 20.68
CA LEU A 601 26.92 -25.55 22.00
C LEU A 601 25.90 -26.70 21.98
N GLU A 602 25.24 -26.90 20.84
CA GLU A 602 24.33 -28.03 20.62
C GLU A 602 25.07 -29.31 20.22
N ALA A 603 26.31 -29.19 19.74
CA ALA A 603 27.21 -30.31 19.50
C ALA A 603 27.93 -30.73 20.79
N ASP A 604 28.16 -32.02 20.98
CA ASP A 604 28.90 -32.56 22.15
C ASP A 604 30.44 -32.44 21.95
N ASP A 605 30.93 -31.27 21.54
CA ASP A 605 32.34 -30.99 21.24
C ASP A 605 32.85 -29.75 22.00
N VAL A 606 33.52 -30.01 23.12
CA VAL A 606 34.16 -28.98 23.95
C VAL A 606 35.19 -28.15 23.19
N SER A 607 35.97 -28.74 22.28
CA SER A 607 36.98 -28.00 21.52
C SER A 607 36.34 -27.02 20.55
N ALA A 608 35.25 -27.43 19.90
CA ALA A 608 34.47 -26.56 19.04
C ALA A 608 33.84 -25.41 19.83
N VAL A 609 33.23 -25.68 20.99
CA VAL A 609 32.64 -24.65 21.86
C VAL A 609 33.68 -23.63 22.29
N VAL A 610 34.86 -24.06 22.76
CA VAL A 610 35.92 -23.14 23.18
C VAL A 610 36.36 -22.26 22.01
N SER A 611 36.67 -22.84 20.85
CA SER A 611 37.11 -22.09 19.67
C SER A 611 36.04 -21.11 19.18
N LYS A 612 34.78 -21.54 19.06
CA LYS A 612 33.69 -20.67 18.59
C LYS A 612 33.33 -19.60 19.60
N SER A 613 33.46 -19.86 20.91
CA SER A 613 33.30 -18.85 21.96
C SER A 613 34.33 -17.73 21.87
N GLU A 614 35.56 -18.05 21.44
CA GLU A 614 36.64 -17.07 21.24
C GLU A 614 36.36 -16.23 20.00
N THR A 615 35.95 -16.84 18.88
CA THR A 615 35.51 -16.10 17.68
C THR A 615 34.33 -15.17 17.98
N MET A 616 33.35 -15.64 18.74
CA MET A 616 32.21 -14.81 19.16
C MET A 616 32.64 -13.63 20.03
N LEU A 617 33.61 -13.85 20.93
CA LEU A 617 34.15 -12.79 21.78
C LEU A 617 34.92 -11.75 20.95
N GLU A 618 35.78 -12.17 20.02
CA GLU A 618 36.50 -11.27 19.11
C GLU A 618 35.54 -10.40 18.29
N GLY A 619 34.50 -11.00 17.72
CA GLY A 619 33.47 -10.26 17.00
C GLY A 619 32.71 -9.26 17.88
N THR A 620 32.37 -9.66 19.11
CA THR A 620 31.68 -8.77 20.05
C THR A 620 32.57 -7.60 20.50
N GLU A 621 33.86 -7.84 20.74
CA GLU A 621 34.85 -6.81 21.06
C GLU A 621 35.03 -5.83 19.89
N ARG A 622 35.02 -6.31 18.65
CA ARG A 622 35.04 -5.43 17.47
C ARG A 622 33.80 -4.54 17.40
N VAL A 623 32.61 -5.08 17.66
CA VAL A 623 31.37 -4.28 17.76
C VAL A 623 31.49 -3.22 18.85
N MET A 624 32.04 -3.57 20.02
CA MET A 624 32.29 -2.62 21.12
C MET A 624 33.20 -1.48 20.65
N THR A 625 34.35 -1.78 20.04
CA THR A 625 35.27 -0.76 19.52
C THR A 625 34.59 0.19 18.55
N MET A 626 33.83 -0.34 17.59
CA MET A 626 33.11 0.48 16.60
C MET A 626 32.12 1.44 17.27
N HIS A 627 31.38 0.99 18.28
CA HIS A 627 30.41 1.83 18.99
C HIS A 627 31.07 2.86 19.91
N LEU A 628 32.18 2.52 20.58
CA LEU A 628 32.93 3.47 21.40
C LEU A 628 33.55 4.59 20.56
N GLU A 629 34.10 4.26 19.39
CA GLU A 629 34.64 5.25 18.45
C GLU A 629 33.56 6.18 17.92
N ALA A 630 32.38 5.65 17.59
CA ALA A 630 31.25 6.47 17.13
C ALA A 630 30.67 7.34 18.25
N ALA A 631 30.51 6.79 19.46
CA ALA A 631 30.07 7.54 20.64
C ALA A 631 31.02 8.69 20.95
N GLY A 632 32.34 8.44 21.00
CA GLY A 632 33.33 9.48 21.30
C GLY A 632 33.38 10.61 20.25
N LYS A 633 33.07 10.31 18.98
CA LYS A 633 32.96 11.33 17.92
C LYS A 633 31.65 12.11 17.99
N SER A 634 30.55 11.44 18.31
CA SER A 634 29.20 12.02 18.29
C SER A 634 28.87 12.79 19.56
N ASP A 635 29.27 12.27 20.72
CA ASP A 635 28.99 12.84 22.04
C ASP A 635 30.17 12.57 22.99
N PRO A 636 31.11 13.51 23.11
CA PRO A 636 32.27 13.39 24.01
C PRO A 636 31.91 13.25 25.50
N THR A 637 30.65 13.47 25.90
CA THR A 637 30.21 13.32 27.29
C THR A 637 29.98 11.87 27.68
N VAL A 638 29.85 10.95 26.71
CA VAL A 638 29.71 9.52 26.96
C VAL A 638 31.02 8.99 27.58
N PRO A 639 31.02 8.45 28.82
CA PRO A 639 32.22 7.93 29.46
C PRO A 639 32.56 6.52 28.92
N GLY A 640 32.65 6.38 27.59
CA GLY A 640 32.71 5.10 26.88
C GLY A 640 33.84 4.19 27.37
N HIS A 641 35.03 4.74 27.60
CA HIS A 641 36.16 3.95 28.11
C HIS A 641 35.87 3.37 29.51
N ARG A 642 35.27 4.16 30.42
CA ARG A 642 34.87 3.66 31.75
C ARG A 642 33.80 2.58 31.63
N MET A 643 32.83 2.78 30.74
CA MET A 643 31.74 1.83 30.52
C MET A 643 32.24 0.50 29.94
N ASP A 644 33.22 0.53 29.05
CA ASP A 644 33.86 -0.69 28.54
C ASP A 644 34.56 -1.45 29.67
N ILE A 645 35.42 -0.78 30.45
CA ILE A 645 36.12 -1.45 31.56
C ILE A 645 35.12 -2.03 32.57
N ALA A 646 34.08 -1.27 32.93
CA ALA A 646 33.05 -1.71 33.86
C ALA A 646 32.31 -2.96 33.36
N SER A 647 31.86 -2.97 32.11
CA SER A 647 31.16 -4.13 31.56
C SER A 647 32.11 -5.31 31.26
N ARG A 648 33.42 -5.07 31.12
CA ARG A 648 34.46 -6.11 30.91
C ARG A 648 34.68 -6.94 32.16
N GLN A 649 34.38 -6.41 33.34
CA GLN A 649 34.41 -7.15 34.60
C GLN A 649 33.51 -8.38 34.57
N LEU A 650 32.31 -8.26 34.00
CA LEU A 650 31.35 -9.37 33.88
C LEU A 650 31.88 -10.45 32.93
N LEU A 651 32.49 -10.04 31.81
CA LEU A 651 33.19 -10.95 30.90
C LEU A 651 34.29 -11.72 31.65
N LEU A 652 35.21 -11.00 32.31
CA LEU A 652 36.37 -11.59 32.97
C LEU A 652 35.96 -12.55 34.09
N ALA A 653 34.87 -12.26 34.82
CA ALA A 653 34.29 -13.17 35.79
C ALA A 653 33.88 -14.51 35.15
N GLN A 654 33.21 -14.47 34.00
CA GLN A 654 32.85 -15.68 33.27
C GLN A 654 34.07 -16.38 32.67
N THR A 655 35.08 -15.63 32.19
CA THR A 655 36.33 -16.21 31.69
C THR A 655 37.07 -16.97 32.79
N MET A 656 37.15 -16.44 34.02
CA MET A 656 37.77 -17.15 35.14
C MET A 656 37.09 -18.49 35.41
N VAL A 657 35.75 -18.54 35.37
CA VAL A 657 35.00 -19.79 35.51
C VAL A 657 35.30 -20.74 34.35
N LYS A 658 35.35 -20.25 33.11
CA LYS A 658 35.64 -21.05 31.90
C LYS A 658 36.98 -21.74 32.01
N GLU A 659 38.02 -20.96 32.28
CA GLU A 659 39.39 -21.48 32.37
C GLU A 659 39.55 -22.47 33.54
N ALA A 660 38.91 -22.21 34.68
CA ALA A 660 38.90 -23.15 35.80
C ALA A 660 38.23 -24.50 35.45
N LEU A 661 37.09 -24.47 34.74
CA LEU A 661 36.41 -25.68 34.28
C LEU A 661 37.23 -26.45 33.24
N LEU A 662 37.87 -25.75 32.30
CA LEU A 662 38.74 -26.38 31.29
C LEU A 662 39.97 -27.06 31.91
N LEU A 663 40.59 -26.43 32.91
CA LEU A 663 41.66 -27.05 33.71
C LEU A 663 41.17 -28.30 34.43
N ARG A 664 39.98 -28.23 35.04
CA ARG A 664 39.38 -29.35 35.76
C ARG A 664 39.06 -30.53 34.85
N LEU A 665 38.63 -30.26 33.61
CA LEU A 665 38.32 -31.26 32.59
C LEU A 665 39.55 -31.75 31.81
N GLY A 666 40.73 -31.17 32.04
CA GLY A 666 41.98 -31.57 31.40
C GLY A 666 42.13 -31.13 29.93
N PHE A 667 41.36 -30.14 29.48
CA PHE A 667 41.39 -29.63 28.10
C PHE A 667 42.60 -28.72 27.81
N HIS A 668 43.20 -28.10 28.83
CA HIS A 668 44.39 -27.28 28.68
C HIS A 668 45.65 -27.95 29.22
N ARG A 669 46.74 -27.95 28.43
CA ARG A 669 48.09 -28.35 28.87
C ARG A 669 48.83 -27.23 29.61
N SER A 670 48.35 -25.98 29.52
CA SER A 670 48.91 -24.85 30.25
C SER A 670 48.52 -24.94 31.72
N ARG A 671 49.48 -24.73 32.63
CA ARG A 671 49.32 -24.89 34.09
C ARG A 671 48.55 -23.73 34.74
N GLY A 672 47.41 -23.33 34.18
CA GLY A 672 46.57 -22.27 34.74
C GLY A 672 46.88 -20.84 34.27
N GLU A 673 47.84 -20.65 33.37
CA GLU A 673 48.28 -19.31 32.92
C GLU A 673 47.14 -18.40 32.40
N ARG A 674 46.15 -18.96 31.69
CA ARG A 674 44.98 -18.19 31.20
C ARG A 674 44.05 -17.74 32.34
N LEU A 675 43.90 -18.57 33.37
CA LEU A 675 43.13 -18.23 34.57
C LEU A 675 43.83 -17.12 35.35
N ASP A 676 45.14 -17.23 35.56
CA ASP A 676 45.94 -16.21 36.23
C ASP A 676 45.89 -14.87 35.48
N LEU A 677 45.95 -14.91 34.14
CA LEU A 677 45.80 -13.72 33.31
C LEU A 677 44.41 -13.08 33.48
N ALA A 678 43.34 -13.87 33.46
CA ALA A 678 41.98 -13.36 33.66
C ALA A 678 41.80 -12.72 35.05
N ILE A 679 42.36 -13.32 36.10
CA ILE A 679 42.37 -12.78 37.47
C ILE A 679 43.13 -11.45 37.50
N ALA A 680 44.34 -11.41 36.92
CA ALA A 680 45.17 -10.21 36.89
C ALA A 680 44.47 -9.07 36.13
N SER A 681 43.87 -9.35 34.97
CA SER A 681 43.11 -8.37 34.19
C SER A 681 41.87 -7.87 34.94
N PHE A 682 41.18 -8.74 35.69
CA PHE A 682 40.03 -8.35 36.50
C PHE A 682 40.44 -7.37 37.60
N VAL A 683 41.49 -7.70 38.36
CA VAL A 683 42.03 -6.86 39.44
C VAL A 683 42.55 -5.52 38.90
N ALA A 684 43.29 -5.52 37.79
CA ALA A 684 43.78 -4.30 37.16
C ALA A 684 42.64 -3.37 36.73
N SER A 685 41.60 -3.92 36.11
CA SER A 685 40.42 -3.17 35.70
C SER A 685 39.62 -2.60 36.90
N GLN A 686 39.47 -3.35 38.01
CA GLN A 686 38.91 -2.81 39.26
C GLN A 686 39.71 -1.64 39.79
N HIS A 687 41.04 -1.76 39.77
CA HIS A 687 41.93 -0.70 40.22
C HIS A 687 41.73 0.57 39.38
N ILE A 688 41.69 0.45 38.05
CA ILE A 688 41.45 1.58 37.14
C ILE A 688 40.08 2.22 37.39
N LEU A 689 39.03 1.42 37.61
CA LEU A 689 37.68 1.94 37.88
C LEU A 689 37.62 2.73 39.19
N HIS A 690 38.31 2.25 40.23
CA HIS A 690 38.33 2.88 41.55
C HIS A 690 39.23 4.12 41.63
N TYR A 691 40.45 4.01 41.13
CA TYR A 691 41.52 4.98 41.38
C TYR A 691 41.87 5.83 40.15
N GLY A 692 41.26 5.57 38.99
CA GLY A 692 41.67 6.16 37.72
C GLY A 692 42.92 5.47 37.13
N GLY A 693 43.36 5.94 35.97
CA GLY A 693 44.42 5.29 35.17
C GLY A 693 44.02 5.17 33.70
N GLU A 694 44.99 5.01 32.79
CA GLU A 694 44.75 4.88 31.34
C GLU A 694 43.89 6.01 30.73
N GLY A 695 44.00 7.22 31.26
CA GLY A 695 43.21 8.37 30.80
C GLY A 695 41.84 8.52 31.50
N LEU A 696 41.47 7.62 32.43
CA LEU A 696 40.32 7.81 33.32
C LEU A 696 40.69 8.59 34.58
N GLN A 697 39.86 9.58 34.90
CA GLN A 697 39.92 10.28 36.19
C GLN A 697 39.43 9.37 37.33
N GLU A 698 39.91 9.60 38.54
CA GLU A 698 39.45 8.90 39.75
C GLU A 698 37.96 9.20 40.02
N VAL A 699 37.21 8.22 40.55
CA VAL A 699 35.85 8.45 41.02
C VAL A 699 35.90 9.19 42.36
N ILE A 700 35.71 10.52 42.33
CA ILE A 700 35.71 11.34 43.54
C ILE A 700 34.52 10.92 44.44
N ARG A 701 34.80 10.31 45.59
CA ARG A 701 33.82 9.75 46.54
C ARG A 701 32.83 10.76 47.17
N GLN A 702 32.91 12.06 46.83
CA GLN A 702 32.14 13.14 47.48
C GLN A 702 30.90 13.64 46.71
N ARG A 703 30.42 12.95 45.67
CA ARG A 703 29.11 13.26 45.05
C ARG A 703 28.12 12.12 45.24
N HIS A 704 27.41 12.17 46.38
CA HIS A 704 26.08 11.60 46.56
C HIS A 704 25.08 12.74 46.63
#